data_AF-A0A9P4HXW0-F1
#
_entry.id   AF-A0A9P4HXW0-F1
#
_cell.length_a   1.000
_cell.length_b   1.000
_cell.length_c   1.000
_cell.angle_alpha   90.00
_cell.angle_beta   90.00
_cell.angle_gamma   90.00
#
_symmetry.space_group_name_H-M   'P 1'
#
loop_
_entity.id
_entity.type
_entity.pdbx_description
1 polymer ?
#
loop_
_entity_poly.entity_id
_entity_poly.type
_entity_poly.pdbx_seq_one_letter_code
_entity_poly.pdbx_strand_id
1 'polypeptide(L)'
;MDDTVDRVAAYLDDQVQTAADLSSLDALLASLHTQHGLLRQQLEEAEKDCEEARHAADDHMSQLHNQAARFQNAQGDIDRRLKIITQSDTSDDAVPRFEARMAKLRTLDVTSAYIELLKEVDSLSQESYSALKESPETALRSYHQLQRLLMSLVPLQEVAEGAAPHLLDHVARMAGNLRGQLYDAFAADLEAVLKKLDWPKRPELALLGSLQEDWTRSVIRLLDLQQPELEAKAQSGSDSQIDKAPSVLLPLAVLVQPLEMRFRYHFDGDKPTNRLDKPEYFLSHILDLLSSYNGFVVDNLQPILLNCFRRSDIGFNAVYIDATSALITALLPMLRAKIHALLPQVANQPQLLSHLIHEIINFDTTIRDDWRYDGGYGVEGWKGLAWEVLVKQDWFGRWLQVEKDFALARYQSIIDSQDSGELDYESVDPSTTKPTKQAIRVNDLLETITDRYRPLSSFSQKLTFLIDIQISIFDRFHERLHSALEAYLTMTSSVGRAVQGISREEQAKLQGVEGLDRLCRVFGSADYLERAMRDWSDDVFFLELWEELQDRARDGRKTVAGQLSVTDIATRTSSTVGTQDDTGALFDETAGAYQRLRIRSEGIIADVLGNRIRDELRPYRNINPWSTLNSGSSTPAQIHAPAPTAELDPLLEYLAISLSFLSRALARGPLRRIVRQACSVLQAQLWDGVLVRHSFSTAGALQLDTDLRAISQALDRFAGQGVADAGLRRLKDGLRLLSLPVRGRGKDRQGGADEGDVVEVENWGEGSGEGDEEVNGQVREDGSSEKAGLGLWEVEKRVFADNAQARLVLEELCLDSISEAEARSVLGRRIELGS
;
A
#
# COMPACT_ATOMS: atom_id res chain seq x y z
N MET A 1 5.59 -54.97 88.33
CA MET A 1 6.68 -54.34 89.10
C MET A 1 8.02 -54.52 88.41
N ASP A 2 8.29 -55.64 87.74
CA ASP A 2 9.57 -55.84 87.02
C ASP A 2 9.80 -54.86 85.85
N ASP A 3 8.78 -54.58 85.02
CA ASP A 3 8.94 -53.78 83.79
C ASP A 3 9.26 -52.28 84.03
N THR A 4 8.83 -51.76 85.18
CA THR A 4 9.13 -50.39 85.62
C THR A 4 10.53 -50.25 86.19
N VAL A 5 11.05 -51.31 86.84
CA VAL A 5 12.41 -51.30 87.40
C VAL A 5 13.44 -51.42 86.26
N ASP A 6 13.18 -52.29 85.27
CA ASP A 6 14.06 -52.44 84.10
C ASP A 6 14.11 -51.17 83.23
N ARG A 7 12.99 -50.46 83.07
CA ARG A 7 12.95 -49.18 82.33
C ARG A 7 13.67 -48.04 83.05
N VAL A 8 13.56 -47.98 84.39
CA VAL A 8 14.28 -46.99 85.18
C VAL A 8 15.78 -47.29 85.19
N ALA A 9 16.16 -48.58 85.28
CA ALA A 9 17.55 -49.01 85.19
C ALA A 9 18.15 -48.66 83.82
N ALA A 10 17.46 -48.98 82.71
CA ALA A 10 17.92 -48.65 81.36
C ALA A 10 18.04 -47.12 81.14
N TYR A 11 17.11 -46.33 81.69
CA TYR A 11 17.16 -44.88 81.60
C TYR A 11 18.32 -44.28 82.41
N LEU A 12 18.61 -44.83 83.59
CA LEU A 12 19.76 -44.41 84.40
C LEU A 12 21.09 -44.81 83.77
N ASP A 13 21.19 -46.02 83.19
CA ASP A 13 22.37 -46.46 82.44
C ASP A 13 22.61 -45.62 81.18
N ASP A 14 21.55 -45.15 80.51
CA ASP A 14 21.67 -44.28 79.33
C ASP A 14 22.11 -42.86 79.71
N GLN A 15 21.58 -42.31 80.81
CA GLN A 15 21.82 -40.91 81.20
C GLN A 15 23.04 -40.71 82.11
N VAL A 16 23.58 -41.78 82.72
CA VAL A 16 24.77 -41.73 83.59
C VAL A 16 25.79 -42.78 83.12
N GLN A 17 26.53 -42.46 82.06
CA GLN A 17 27.49 -43.40 81.44
C GLN A 17 28.92 -43.24 81.99
N THR A 18 29.29 -42.07 82.51
CA THR A 18 30.66 -41.79 83.02
C THR A 18 30.66 -41.11 84.39
N ALA A 19 31.77 -41.21 85.12
CA ALA A 19 31.88 -40.63 86.48
C ALA A 19 31.72 -39.09 86.53
N ALA A 20 31.91 -38.39 85.40
CA ALA A 20 31.69 -36.94 85.30
C ALA A 20 30.19 -36.59 85.28
N ASP A 21 29.34 -37.49 84.79
CA ASP A 21 27.89 -37.26 84.62
C ASP A 21 27.13 -37.28 85.95
N LEU A 22 27.73 -37.83 87.01
CA LEU A 22 27.25 -37.71 88.40
C LEU A 22 27.14 -36.24 88.85
N SER A 23 27.90 -35.31 88.26
CA SER A 23 27.77 -33.88 88.56
C SER A 23 26.48 -33.26 87.99
N SER A 24 25.84 -33.91 87.02
CA SER A 24 24.58 -33.46 86.39
C SER A 24 23.33 -34.04 87.05
N LEU A 25 23.50 -34.90 88.07
CA LEU A 25 22.42 -35.69 88.68
C LEU A 25 21.36 -34.81 89.37
N ASP A 26 21.78 -33.70 90.00
CA ASP A 26 20.86 -32.75 90.62
C ASP A 26 20.00 -32.01 89.57
N ALA A 27 20.57 -31.70 88.40
CA ALA A 27 19.83 -31.09 87.30
C ALA A 27 18.83 -32.08 86.67
N LEU A 28 19.21 -33.35 86.57
CA LEU A 28 18.35 -34.44 86.11
C LEU A 28 17.19 -34.71 87.09
N LEU A 29 17.46 -34.69 88.40
CA LEU A 29 16.43 -34.80 89.44
C LEU A 29 15.47 -33.61 89.45
N ALA A 30 15.98 -32.39 89.20
CA ALA A 30 15.15 -31.20 89.05
C ALA A 30 14.24 -31.28 87.80
N SER A 31 14.79 -31.74 86.67
CA SER A 31 14.06 -32.01 85.43
C SER A 31 12.96 -33.07 85.60
N LEU A 32 13.27 -34.16 86.30
CA LEU A 32 12.27 -35.20 86.59
C LEU A 32 11.19 -34.70 87.55
N HIS A 33 11.53 -33.86 88.54
CA HIS A 33 10.53 -33.25 89.42
C HIS A 33 9.62 -32.28 88.68
N THR A 34 10.15 -31.48 87.75
CA THR A 34 9.33 -30.58 86.93
C THR A 34 8.46 -31.36 85.95
N GLN A 35 8.99 -32.41 85.31
CA GLN A 35 8.18 -33.31 84.47
C GLN A 35 7.09 -34.03 85.26
N HIS A 36 7.38 -34.54 86.46
CA HIS A 36 6.40 -35.22 87.28
C HIS A 36 5.34 -34.25 87.82
N GLY A 37 5.73 -33.01 88.14
CA GLY A 37 4.78 -31.93 88.47
C GLY A 37 3.86 -31.59 87.30
N LEU A 38 4.41 -31.44 86.10
CA LEU A 38 3.65 -31.17 84.88
C LEU A 38 2.69 -32.31 84.55
N LEU A 39 3.14 -33.56 84.66
CA LEU A 39 2.30 -34.74 84.42
C LEU A 39 1.17 -34.88 85.43
N ARG A 40 1.40 -34.54 86.71
CA ARG A 40 0.32 -34.48 87.71
C ARG A 40 -0.69 -33.41 87.40
N GLN A 41 -0.24 -32.22 87.01
CA GLN A 41 -1.14 -31.14 86.64
C GLN A 41 -1.97 -31.51 85.40
N GLN A 42 -1.34 -32.11 84.38
CA GLN A 42 -2.03 -32.61 83.20
C GLN A 42 -3.01 -33.74 83.53
N LEU A 43 -2.73 -34.56 84.53
CA LEU A 43 -3.61 -35.65 84.95
C LEU A 43 -4.82 -35.13 85.76
N GLU A 44 -4.62 -34.15 86.65
CA GLU A 44 -5.73 -33.45 87.32
C GLU A 44 -6.61 -32.69 86.32
N GLU A 45 -5.99 -32.03 85.33
CA GLU A 45 -6.71 -31.31 84.27
C GLU A 45 -7.48 -32.29 83.37
N ALA A 46 -6.88 -33.42 83.00
CA ALA A 46 -7.55 -34.48 82.25
C ALA A 46 -8.67 -35.18 83.03
N GLU A 47 -8.51 -35.38 84.34
CA GLU A 47 -9.57 -35.93 85.20
C GLU A 47 -10.75 -34.95 85.29
N LYS A 48 -10.46 -33.66 85.49
CA LYS A 48 -11.48 -32.61 85.50
C LYS A 48 -12.20 -32.49 84.15
N ASP A 49 -11.47 -32.49 83.05
CA ASP A 49 -12.05 -32.46 81.70
C ASP A 49 -12.90 -33.70 81.42
N CYS A 50 -12.51 -34.87 81.94
CA CYS A 50 -13.28 -36.11 81.81
C CYS A 50 -14.57 -36.08 82.64
N GLU A 51 -14.53 -35.51 83.85
CA GLU A 51 -15.72 -35.29 84.69
C GLU A 51 -16.67 -34.25 84.06
N GLU A 52 -16.14 -33.13 83.56
CA GLU A 52 -16.91 -32.13 82.83
C GLU A 52 -17.51 -32.72 81.54
N ALA A 53 -16.76 -33.54 80.80
CA ALA A 53 -17.26 -34.23 79.61
C ALA A 53 -18.33 -35.27 79.95
N ARG A 54 -18.22 -36.00 81.08
CA ARG A 54 -19.27 -36.91 81.55
C ARG A 54 -20.52 -36.16 81.97
N HIS A 55 -20.39 -35.07 82.72
CA HIS A 55 -21.53 -34.23 83.09
C HIS A 55 -22.21 -33.63 81.85
N ALA A 56 -21.42 -33.12 80.90
CA ALA A 56 -21.94 -32.61 79.63
C ALA A 56 -22.60 -33.71 78.79
N ALA A 57 -22.08 -34.94 78.80
CA ALA A 57 -22.67 -36.07 78.11
C ALA A 57 -23.99 -36.52 78.75
N ASP A 58 -24.07 -36.56 80.08
CA ASP A 58 -25.30 -36.90 80.82
C ASP A 58 -26.36 -35.81 80.69
N ASP A 59 -25.96 -34.53 80.72
CA ASP A 59 -26.83 -33.39 80.44
C ASP A 59 -27.32 -33.43 78.99
N HIS A 60 -26.44 -33.71 78.03
CA HIS A 60 -26.80 -33.85 76.62
C HIS A 60 -27.71 -35.06 76.39
N MET A 61 -27.49 -36.18 77.07
CA MET A 61 -28.35 -37.37 77.01
C MET A 61 -29.72 -37.10 77.62
N SER A 62 -29.77 -36.33 78.71
CA SER A 62 -31.02 -35.88 79.34
C SER A 62 -31.77 -34.86 78.46
N GLN A 63 -31.05 -33.95 77.81
CA GLN A 63 -31.59 -33.02 76.82
C GLN A 63 -32.10 -33.77 75.58
N LEU A 64 -31.36 -34.76 75.07
CA LEU A 64 -31.78 -35.63 73.98
C LEU A 64 -33.00 -36.47 74.37
N HIS A 65 -33.07 -37.02 75.57
CA HIS A 65 -34.26 -37.72 76.05
C HIS A 65 -35.47 -36.79 76.15
N ASN A 66 -35.28 -35.58 76.68
CA ASN A 66 -36.33 -34.57 76.73
C ASN A 66 -36.74 -34.10 75.33
N GLN A 67 -35.80 -33.95 74.40
CA GLN A 67 -36.07 -33.62 73.01
C GLN A 67 -36.76 -34.78 72.30
N ALA A 68 -36.37 -36.03 72.54
CA ALA A 68 -37.00 -37.23 71.98
C ALA A 68 -38.41 -37.42 72.54
N ALA A 69 -38.63 -37.19 73.84
CA ALA A 69 -39.95 -37.20 74.45
C ALA A 69 -40.83 -36.05 73.94
N ARG A 70 -40.27 -34.84 73.79
CA ARG A 70 -40.95 -33.70 73.15
C ARG A 70 -41.24 -33.99 71.68
N PHE A 71 -40.34 -34.65 70.97
CA PHE A 71 -40.50 -35.03 69.57
C PHE A 71 -41.55 -36.14 69.43
N GLN A 72 -41.56 -37.16 70.29
CA GLN A 72 -42.60 -38.19 70.31
C GLN A 72 -43.96 -37.63 70.71
N ASN A 73 -44.02 -36.69 71.66
CA ASN A 73 -45.26 -35.98 71.99
C ASN A 73 -45.71 -35.06 70.85
N ALA A 74 -44.78 -34.34 70.22
CA ALA A 74 -45.07 -33.52 69.05
C ALA A 74 -45.46 -34.38 67.85
N GLN A 75 -44.88 -35.56 67.68
CA GLN A 75 -45.21 -36.49 66.61
C GLN A 75 -46.52 -37.22 66.90
N GLY A 76 -46.84 -37.50 68.16
CA GLY A 76 -48.18 -37.96 68.56
C GLY A 76 -49.24 -36.87 68.41
N ASP A 77 -48.91 -35.61 68.70
CA ASP A 77 -49.79 -34.45 68.42
C ASP A 77 -49.92 -34.19 66.93
N ILE A 78 -48.82 -34.31 66.16
CA ILE A 78 -48.83 -34.23 64.70
C ILE A 78 -49.62 -35.41 64.15
N ASP A 79 -49.41 -36.66 64.54
CA ASP A 79 -50.19 -37.81 64.06
C ASP A 79 -51.66 -37.68 64.45
N ARG A 80 -51.98 -37.12 65.63
CA ARG A 80 -53.35 -36.82 66.04
C ARG A 80 -53.95 -35.69 65.22
N ARG A 81 -53.19 -34.61 64.99
CA ARG A 81 -53.56 -33.48 64.11
C ARG A 81 -53.62 -33.89 62.66
N LEU A 82 -52.81 -34.83 62.21
CA LEU A 82 -52.71 -35.34 60.85
C LEU A 82 -53.82 -36.36 60.65
N LYS A 83 -54.24 -37.10 61.68
CA LYS A 83 -55.51 -37.87 61.69
C LYS A 83 -56.75 -36.98 61.75
N ILE A 84 -56.67 -35.80 62.38
CA ILE A 84 -57.73 -34.77 62.35
C ILE A 84 -57.75 -34.04 60.99
N ILE A 85 -56.60 -33.70 60.41
CA ILE A 85 -56.40 -32.99 59.12
C ILE A 85 -56.70 -33.93 57.93
N THR A 86 -56.30 -35.20 57.98
CA THR A 86 -56.71 -36.23 56.99
C THR A 86 -58.19 -36.59 57.09
N GLN A 87 -58.88 -36.21 58.18
CA GLN A 87 -60.34 -36.26 58.31
C GLN A 87 -61.01 -34.88 58.13
N SER A 88 -60.24 -33.82 57.84
CA SER A 88 -60.66 -32.43 57.77
C SER A 88 -60.08 -31.77 56.52
N ASP A 89 -60.87 -31.76 55.45
CA ASP A 89 -60.55 -31.19 54.12
C ASP A 89 -60.23 -29.67 54.09
N THR A 90 -59.89 -29.04 55.21
CA THR A 90 -59.84 -27.58 55.36
C THR A 90 -58.44 -26.96 55.36
N SER A 91 -57.34 -27.70 55.64
CA SER A 91 -55.99 -27.08 55.70
C SER A 91 -55.13 -27.26 54.44
N ASP A 92 -55.31 -28.34 53.67
CA ASP A 92 -54.68 -28.45 52.33
C ASP A 92 -55.27 -27.44 51.34
N ASP A 93 -56.50 -26.98 51.57
CA ASP A 93 -57.15 -25.95 50.75
C ASP A 93 -56.75 -24.52 51.16
N ALA A 94 -56.32 -24.29 52.41
CA ALA A 94 -56.12 -22.94 52.96
C ALA A 94 -54.81 -22.26 52.53
N VAL A 95 -53.69 -22.99 52.45
CA VAL A 95 -52.39 -22.47 51.98
C VAL A 95 -52.43 -22.10 50.49
N PRO A 96 -52.86 -22.99 49.57
CA PRO A 96 -53.05 -22.59 48.17
C PRO A 96 -54.11 -21.50 48.02
N ARG A 97 -55.13 -21.42 48.90
CA ARG A 97 -56.07 -20.27 48.91
C ARG A 97 -55.40 -18.97 49.33
N PHE A 98 -54.46 -18.97 50.28
CA PHE A 98 -53.77 -17.75 50.72
C PHE A 98 -52.72 -17.31 49.69
N GLU A 99 -51.96 -18.25 49.13
CA GLU A 99 -51.07 -18.00 48.00
C GLU A 99 -51.85 -17.53 46.77
N ALA A 100 -53.00 -18.13 46.46
CA ALA A 100 -53.89 -17.67 45.38
C ALA A 100 -54.46 -16.28 45.67
N ARG A 101 -54.76 -15.93 46.93
CA ARG A 101 -55.18 -14.58 47.31
C ARG A 101 -54.04 -13.56 47.22
N MET A 102 -52.83 -13.94 47.61
CA MET A 102 -51.65 -13.06 47.53
C MET A 102 -51.17 -12.88 46.09
N ALA A 103 -51.25 -13.94 45.27
CA ALA A 103 -51.05 -13.88 43.83
C ALA A 103 -52.12 -13.01 43.17
N LYS A 104 -53.39 -13.13 43.57
CA LYS A 104 -54.44 -12.20 43.15
C LYS A 104 -54.15 -10.78 43.56
N LEU A 105 -53.69 -10.52 44.79
CA LEU A 105 -53.32 -9.17 45.26
C LEU A 105 -52.18 -8.57 44.43
N ARG A 106 -51.10 -9.33 44.21
CA ARG A 106 -49.98 -8.91 43.34
C ARG A 106 -50.42 -8.68 41.91
N THR A 107 -51.27 -9.55 41.37
CA THR A 107 -51.84 -9.36 40.04
C THR A 107 -52.67 -8.08 40.00
N LEU A 108 -53.45 -7.81 41.07
CA LEU A 108 -54.28 -6.62 41.19
C LEU A 108 -53.43 -5.35 41.27
N ASP A 109 -52.35 -5.36 42.05
CA ASP A 109 -51.39 -4.24 42.14
C ASP A 109 -50.70 -3.97 40.79
N VAL A 110 -50.23 -5.02 40.11
CA VAL A 110 -49.63 -4.90 38.77
C VAL A 110 -50.65 -4.39 37.76
N THR A 111 -51.89 -4.89 37.79
CA THR A 111 -52.96 -4.39 36.91
C THR A 111 -53.35 -2.96 37.24
N SER A 112 -53.32 -2.55 38.51
CA SER A 112 -53.59 -1.16 38.92
C SER A 112 -52.52 -0.24 38.36
N ALA A 113 -51.24 -0.55 38.56
CA ALA A 113 -50.13 0.22 38.02
C ALA A 113 -50.15 0.26 36.47
N TYR A 114 -50.50 -0.86 35.83
CA TYR A 114 -50.66 -0.95 34.38
C TYR A 114 -51.79 -0.04 33.86
N ILE A 115 -52.95 -0.04 34.54
CA ILE A 115 -54.10 0.81 34.18
C ILE A 115 -53.80 2.27 34.48
N GLU A 116 -53.09 2.58 35.57
CA GLU A 116 -52.65 3.94 35.90
C GLU A 116 -51.72 4.50 34.83
N LEU A 117 -50.76 3.70 34.36
CA LEU A 117 -49.85 4.09 33.27
C LEU A 117 -50.61 4.30 31.95
N LEU A 118 -51.55 3.42 31.61
CA LEU A 118 -52.41 3.63 30.44
C LEU A 118 -53.25 4.90 30.54
N LYS A 119 -53.78 5.19 31.74
CA LYS A 119 -54.54 6.41 32.00
C LYS A 119 -53.66 7.65 31.90
N GLU A 120 -52.42 7.59 32.39
CA GLU A 120 -51.44 8.66 32.25
C GLU A 120 -51.14 8.93 30.77
N VAL A 121 -50.85 7.88 30.00
CA VAL A 121 -50.58 7.97 28.55
C VAL A 121 -51.77 8.54 27.78
N ASP A 122 -52.99 8.07 28.06
CA ASP A 122 -54.21 8.60 27.43
C ASP A 122 -54.45 10.06 27.83
N SER A 123 -54.21 10.42 29.10
CA SER A 123 -54.34 11.81 29.55
C SER A 123 -53.35 12.76 28.88
N LEU A 124 -52.07 12.35 28.77
CA LEU A 124 -51.03 13.12 28.08
C LEU A 124 -51.34 13.26 26.58
N SER A 125 -51.87 12.20 25.96
CA SER A 125 -52.28 12.24 24.57
C SER A 125 -53.47 13.19 24.34
N GLN A 126 -54.49 13.15 25.21
CA GLN A 126 -55.67 14.02 25.10
C GLN A 126 -55.32 15.48 25.41
N GLU A 127 -54.48 15.72 26.41
CA GLU A 127 -53.98 17.04 26.74
C GLU A 127 -53.22 17.64 25.55
N SER A 128 -52.29 16.89 24.97
CA SER A 128 -51.55 17.34 23.79
C SER A 128 -52.47 17.61 22.60
N TYR A 129 -53.47 16.75 22.36
CA TYR A 129 -54.45 16.95 21.27
C TYR A 129 -55.31 18.19 21.47
N SER A 130 -55.81 18.43 22.68
CA SER A 130 -56.62 19.61 23.00
C SER A 130 -55.78 20.89 22.92
N ALA A 131 -54.54 20.84 23.41
CA ALA A 131 -53.59 21.94 23.42
C ALA A 131 -53.05 22.28 22.03
N LEU A 132 -53.08 21.36 21.07
CA LEU A 132 -52.52 21.57 19.73
C LEU A 132 -53.02 22.85 19.04
N LYS A 133 -54.30 23.20 19.24
CA LYS A 133 -54.93 24.38 18.63
C LYS A 133 -54.78 25.66 19.46
N GLU A 134 -54.72 25.55 20.78
CA GLU A 134 -54.75 26.70 21.69
C GLU A 134 -53.35 27.11 22.18
N SER A 135 -52.47 26.14 22.41
CA SER A 135 -51.12 26.34 22.94
C SER A 135 -50.16 25.23 22.45
N PRO A 136 -49.45 25.43 21.34
CA PRO A 136 -48.55 24.43 20.77
C PRO A 136 -47.36 24.10 21.68
N GLU A 137 -46.95 25.01 22.57
CA GLU A 137 -45.89 24.76 23.56
C GLU A 137 -46.31 23.74 24.61
N THR A 138 -47.56 23.79 25.08
CA THR A 138 -48.07 22.77 26.02
C THR A 138 -48.26 21.43 25.32
N ALA A 139 -48.66 21.43 24.04
CA ALA A 139 -48.75 20.19 23.27
C ALA A 139 -47.38 19.49 23.12
N LEU A 140 -46.32 20.27 22.86
CA LEU A 140 -44.94 19.78 22.83
C LEU A 140 -44.47 19.24 24.20
N ARG A 141 -44.81 19.92 25.31
CA ARG A 141 -44.45 19.45 26.66
C ARG A 141 -45.09 18.10 26.98
N SER A 142 -46.38 17.93 26.72
CA SER A 142 -47.09 16.65 26.96
C SER A 142 -46.51 15.55 26.07
N TYR A 143 -46.11 15.86 24.83
CA TYR A 143 -45.40 14.93 23.96
C TYR A 143 -44.01 14.53 24.49
N HIS A 144 -43.19 15.49 24.94
CA HIS A 144 -41.88 15.18 25.54
C HIS A 144 -42.02 14.33 26.82
N GLN A 145 -43.05 14.56 27.64
CA GLN A 145 -43.34 13.72 28.80
C GLN A 145 -43.68 12.28 28.38
N LEU A 146 -44.54 12.12 27.37
CA LEU A 146 -44.88 10.80 26.82
C LEU A 146 -43.65 10.10 26.22
N GLN A 147 -42.77 10.84 25.54
CA GLN A 147 -41.57 10.29 24.94
C GLN A 147 -40.53 9.88 26.00
N ARG A 148 -40.38 10.67 27.07
CA ARG A 148 -39.55 10.32 28.23
C ARG A 148 -40.05 9.06 28.94
N LEU A 149 -41.37 8.91 29.05
CA LEU A 149 -42.00 7.71 29.59
C LEU A 149 -41.75 6.50 28.68
N LEU A 150 -41.84 6.65 27.36
CA LEU A 150 -41.48 5.59 26.42
C LEU A 150 -40.00 5.18 26.56
N MET A 151 -39.08 6.16 26.62
CA MET A 151 -37.64 5.91 26.78
C MET A 151 -37.29 5.24 28.11
N SER A 152 -38.05 5.48 29.19
CA SER A 152 -37.82 4.81 30.47
C SER A 152 -38.39 3.39 30.52
N LEU A 153 -39.46 3.10 29.78
CA LEU A 153 -40.08 1.77 29.75
C LEU A 153 -39.28 0.75 28.92
N VAL A 154 -38.53 1.18 27.90
CA VAL A 154 -37.77 0.28 27.03
C VAL A 154 -36.70 -0.53 27.80
N PRO A 155 -35.81 0.08 28.61
CA PRO A 155 -34.85 -0.67 29.43
C PRO A 155 -35.50 -1.57 30.48
N LEU A 156 -36.65 -1.13 31.03
CA LEU A 156 -37.38 -1.88 32.04
C LEU A 156 -38.00 -3.16 31.46
N GLN A 157 -38.25 -3.22 30.15
CA GLN A 157 -38.73 -4.44 29.50
C GLN A 157 -37.65 -5.51 29.41
N GLU A 158 -36.40 -5.15 29.15
CA GLU A 158 -35.29 -6.11 29.14
C GLU A 158 -35.06 -6.70 30.54
N VAL A 159 -35.13 -5.87 31.58
CA VAL A 159 -35.04 -6.30 32.99
C VAL A 159 -36.22 -7.18 33.41
N ALA A 160 -37.38 -7.00 32.78
CA ALA A 160 -38.61 -7.76 33.04
C ALA A 160 -38.81 -8.96 32.08
N GLU A 161 -37.77 -9.40 31.37
CA GLU A 161 -37.83 -10.53 30.40
C GLU A 161 -38.99 -10.41 29.39
N GLY A 162 -39.35 -9.19 29.00
CA GLY A 162 -40.43 -8.98 28.03
C GLY A 162 -41.85 -9.13 28.58
N ALA A 163 -42.08 -9.00 29.90
CA ALA A 163 -43.38 -9.24 30.54
C ALA A 163 -44.56 -8.35 30.07
N ALA A 164 -44.33 -7.19 29.43
CA ALA A 164 -45.37 -6.25 29.03
C ALA A 164 -45.22 -5.68 27.60
N PRO A 165 -45.18 -6.52 26.55
CA PRO A 165 -44.90 -6.08 25.19
C PRO A 165 -46.04 -5.27 24.58
N HIS A 166 -47.29 -5.59 24.93
CA HIS A 166 -48.47 -4.89 24.42
C HIS A 166 -48.62 -3.48 24.97
N LEU A 167 -48.18 -3.24 26.20
CA LEU A 167 -48.17 -1.91 26.80
C LEU A 167 -47.19 -1.01 26.07
N LEU A 168 -45.98 -1.49 25.86
CA LEU A 168 -44.94 -0.75 25.16
C LEU A 168 -45.30 -0.48 23.70
N ASP A 169 -45.85 -1.47 23.00
CA ASP A 169 -46.39 -1.29 21.65
C ASP A 169 -47.54 -0.26 21.63
N HIS A 170 -48.44 -0.27 22.63
CA HIS A 170 -49.49 0.74 22.75
C HIS A 170 -48.93 2.14 22.99
N VAL A 171 -48.01 2.32 23.96
CA VAL A 171 -47.38 3.61 24.26
C VAL A 171 -46.57 4.12 23.06
N ALA A 172 -45.82 3.26 22.40
CA ALA A 172 -45.06 3.59 21.20
C ALA A 172 -45.97 4.03 20.05
N ARG A 173 -47.09 3.32 19.82
CA ARG A 173 -48.09 3.69 18.82
C ARG A 173 -48.76 5.02 19.12
N MET A 174 -49.13 5.26 20.38
CA MET A 174 -49.72 6.52 20.81
C MET A 174 -48.74 7.69 20.63
N ALA A 175 -47.49 7.51 21.05
CA ALA A 175 -46.42 8.49 20.85
C ALA A 175 -46.17 8.77 19.36
N GLY A 176 -46.14 7.73 18.52
CA GLY A 176 -45.98 7.85 17.07
C GLY A 176 -47.14 8.57 16.39
N ASN A 177 -48.38 8.27 16.77
CA ASN A 177 -49.56 8.96 16.27
C ASN A 177 -49.56 10.44 16.66
N LEU A 178 -49.26 10.75 17.93
CA LEU A 178 -49.20 12.11 18.42
C LEU A 178 -48.08 12.91 17.73
N ARG A 179 -46.91 12.28 17.55
CA ARG A 179 -45.80 12.84 16.78
C ARG A 179 -46.24 13.20 15.35
N GLY A 180 -46.92 12.28 14.65
CA GLY A 180 -47.40 12.51 13.29
C GLY A 180 -48.33 13.71 13.20
N GLN A 181 -49.29 13.82 14.13
CA GLN A 181 -50.21 14.95 14.20
C GLN A 181 -49.52 16.29 14.49
N LEU A 182 -48.56 16.30 15.42
CA LEU A 182 -47.75 17.48 15.72
C LEU A 182 -46.90 17.89 14.52
N TYR A 183 -46.30 16.92 13.82
CA TYR A 183 -45.54 17.17 12.61
C TYR A 183 -46.41 17.80 11.53
N ASP A 184 -47.57 17.22 11.21
CA ASP A 184 -48.47 17.74 10.18
C ASP A 184 -48.91 19.18 10.50
N ALA A 185 -49.21 19.48 11.77
CA ALA A 185 -49.58 20.82 12.21
C ALA A 185 -48.44 21.83 12.07
N PHE A 186 -47.23 21.50 12.56
CA PHE A 186 -46.08 22.40 12.49
C PHE A 186 -45.50 22.53 11.09
N ALA A 187 -45.58 21.48 10.27
CA ALA A 187 -45.25 21.53 8.85
C ALA A 187 -46.21 22.46 8.11
N ALA A 188 -47.51 22.39 8.38
CA ALA A 188 -48.50 23.30 7.79
C ALA A 188 -48.26 24.77 8.18
N ASP A 189 -47.86 25.05 9.43
CA ASP A 189 -47.45 26.39 9.87
C ASP A 189 -46.25 26.91 9.04
N LEU A 190 -45.21 26.09 8.91
CA LEU A 190 -44.02 26.44 8.12
C LEU A 190 -44.35 26.60 6.63
N GLU A 191 -45.19 25.73 6.05
CA GLU A 191 -45.66 25.84 4.67
C GLU A 191 -46.42 27.16 4.42
N ALA A 192 -47.23 27.61 5.39
CA ALA A 192 -47.92 28.89 5.29
C ALA A 192 -46.94 30.07 5.25
N VAL A 193 -45.84 30.00 6.01
CA VAL A 193 -44.74 30.98 5.94
C VAL A 193 -44.02 30.90 4.60
N LEU A 194 -43.68 29.70 4.12
CA LEU A 194 -43.03 29.48 2.83
C LEU A 194 -43.87 29.99 1.66
N LYS A 195 -45.20 29.86 1.72
CA LYS A 195 -46.13 30.44 0.73
C LYS A 195 -46.07 31.97 0.70
N LYS A 196 -45.97 32.62 1.87
CA LYS A 196 -45.81 34.09 1.94
C LYS A 196 -44.46 34.56 1.37
N LEU A 197 -43.45 33.69 1.42
CA LEU A 197 -42.11 33.93 0.88
C LEU A 197 -41.99 33.65 -0.62
N ASP A 198 -43.06 33.16 -1.27
CA ASP A 198 -42.99 32.60 -2.62
C ASP A 198 -41.90 31.52 -2.78
N TRP A 199 -41.58 30.80 -1.69
CA TRP A 199 -40.59 29.71 -1.74
C TRP A 199 -41.09 28.60 -2.68
N PRO A 200 -40.24 28.03 -3.55
CA PRO A 200 -38.79 28.23 -3.71
C PRO A 200 -38.38 29.20 -4.85
N LYS A 201 -39.26 30.12 -5.29
CA LYS A 201 -39.03 30.97 -6.47
C LYS A 201 -38.11 32.17 -6.22
N ARG A 202 -38.06 32.69 -4.98
CA ARG A 202 -37.31 33.90 -4.62
C ARG A 202 -36.43 33.66 -3.38
N PRO A 203 -35.33 32.90 -3.51
CA PRO A 203 -34.46 32.58 -2.38
C PRO A 203 -33.66 33.80 -1.85
N GLU A 204 -33.51 34.85 -2.64
CA GLU A 204 -32.78 36.07 -2.24
C GLU A 204 -33.59 37.01 -1.32
N LEU A 205 -34.86 36.69 -1.07
CA LEU A 205 -35.76 37.59 -0.36
C LEU A 205 -35.44 37.57 1.15
N ALA A 206 -34.96 38.71 1.68
CA ALA A 206 -34.63 38.84 3.09
C ALA A 206 -35.88 38.71 3.98
N LEU A 207 -35.77 37.95 5.06
CA LEU A 207 -36.81 37.86 6.09
C LEU A 207 -36.79 39.12 6.96
N LEU A 208 -37.93 39.81 7.06
CA LEU A 208 -38.05 41.06 7.83
C LEU A 208 -39.29 41.05 8.74
N GLY A 209 -39.13 41.63 9.93
CA GLY A 209 -40.21 41.88 10.89
C GLY A 209 -40.98 40.62 11.29
N SER A 210 -42.31 40.71 11.30
CA SER A 210 -43.21 39.61 11.70
C SER A 210 -42.99 38.30 10.93
N LEU A 211 -42.53 38.36 9.68
CA LEU A 211 -42.29 37.16 8.87
C LEU A 211 -41.06 36.39 9.33
N GLN A 212 -40.02 37.10 9.80
CA GLN A 212 -38.83 36.49 10.39
C GLN A 212 -39.15 35.82 11.73
N GLU A 213 -40.03 36.44 12.53
CA GLU A 213 -40.51 35.87 13.79
C GLU A 213 -41.34 34.60 13.55
N ASP A 214 -42.26 34.64 12.59
CA ASP A 214 -43.08 33.48 12.22
C ASP A 214 -42.23 32.34 11.64
N TRP A 215 -41.24 32.65 10.80
CA TRP A 215 -40.24 31.69 10.32
C TRP A 215 -39.49 31.04 11.48
N THR A 216 -38.88 31.86 12.34
CA THR A 216 -38.07 31.39 13.47
C THR A 216 -38.89 30.49 14.39
N ARG A 217 -40.11 30.91 14.74
CA ARG A 217 -41.03 30.14 15.59
C ARG A 217 -41.40 28.80 14.98
N SER A 218 -41.70 28.77 13.68
CA SER A 218 -42.12 27.54 12.99
C SER A 218 -40.96 26.54 12.86
N VAL A 219 -39.76 27.04 12.57
CA VAL A 219 -38.53 26.22 12.52
C VAL A 219 -38.21 25.65 13.90
N ILE A 220 -38.22 26.46 14.96
CA ILE A 220 -37.91 26.00 16.33
C ILE A 220 -38.88 24.89 16.75
N ARG A 221 -40.19 25.03 16.51
CA ARG A 221 -41.19 24.00 16.86
C ARG A 221 -40.89 22.65 16.22
N LEU A 222 -40.49 22.65 14.94
CA LEU A 222 -40.11 21.43 14.23
C LEU A 222 -38.79 20.84 14.76
N LEU A 223 -37.82 21.67 15.12
CA LEU A 223 -36.57 21.20 15.75
C LEU A 223 -36.84 20.62 17.15
N ASP A 224 -37.65 21.28 17.98
CA ASP A 224 -38.02 20.82 19.33
C ASP A 224 -38.81 19.49 19.28
N LEU A 225 -39.67 19.30 18.28
CA LEU A 225 -40.37 18.04 18.04
C LEU A 225 -39.38 16.90 17.70
N GLN A 226 -38.32 17.21 16.96
CA GLN A 226 -37.31 16.23 16.55
C GLN A 226 -36.23 15.97 17.59
N GLN A 227 -35.98 16.92 18.48
CA GLN A 227 -34.86 16.92 19.42
C GLN A 227 -34.66 15.59 20.17
N PRO A 228 -35.70 14.96 20.76
CA PRO A 228 -35.49 13.72 21.51
C PRO A 228 -35.03 12.55 20.64
N GLU A 229 -35.36 12.52 19.35
CA GLU A 229 -34.87 11.49 18.41
C GLU A 229 -33.40 11.68 18.06
N LEU A 230 -32.98 12.94 17.91
CA LEU A 230 -31.59 13.29 17.64
C LEU A 230 -30.73 12.98 18.87
N GLU A 231 -31.22 13.27 20.07
CA GLU A 231 -30.54 12.93 21.33
C GLU A 231 -30.43 11.41 21.53
N ALA A 232 -31.52 10.67 21.30
CA ALA A 232 -31.50 9.20 21.38
C ALA A 232 -30.49 8.60 20.39
N LYS A 233 -30.38 9.16 19.18
CA LYS A 233 -29.36 8.75 18.20
C LYS A 233 -27.95 9.08 18.68
N ALA A 234 -27.72 10.30 19.17
CA ALA A 234 -26.41 10.72 19.69
C ALA A 234 -25.93 9.86 20.87
N GLN A 235 -26.84 9.40 21.73
CA GLN A 235 -26.53 8.58 22.91
C GLN A 235 -26.29 7.10 22.59
N SER A 236 -26.76 6.59 21.44
CA SER A 236 -26.74 5.16 21.10
C SER A 236 -25.36 4.57 20.71
N GLY A 237 -24.25 5.29 20.91
CA GLY A 237 -22.88 4.78 20.75
C GLY A 237 -22.39 4.69 19.28
N SER A 238 -21.09 4.94 19.09
CA SER A 238 -20.41 5.12 17.79
C SER A 238 -20.30 3.85 16.93
N ASP A 239 -20.23 2.65 17.52
CA ASP A 239 -19.87 1.42 16.78
C ASP A 239 -20.93 0.94 15.78
N SER A 240 -22.18 1.43 15.88
CA SER A 240 -23.28 1.06 14.98
C SER A 240 -23.80 2.20 14.09
N GLN A 241 -23.18 3.39 14.17
CA GLN A 241 -23.61 4.56 13.40
C GLN A 241 -23.07 4.61 11.98
N ILE A 242 -21.94 3.94 11.70
CA ILE A 242 -21.26 3.97 10.39
C ILE A 242 -22.20 3.54 9.24
N ASP A 243 -23.20 2.69 9.53
CA ASP A 243 -24.14 2.19 8.53
C ASP A 243 -25.48 2.93 8.44
N LYS A 244 -25.83 3.78 9.41
CA LYS A 244 -27.12 4.50 9.42
C LYS A 244 -26.95 5.90 8.85
N ALA A 245 -27.72 6.20 7.80
CA ALA A 245 -27.75 7.54 7.22
C ALA A 245 -28.21 8.57 8.26
N PRO A 246 -27.64 9.79 8.24
CA PRO A 246 -28.05 10.86 9.14
C PRO A 246 -29.52 11.22 8.94
N SER A 247 -30.19 11.66 10.01
CA SER A 247 -31.59 12.11 9.94
C SER A 247 -31.69 13.43 9.17
N VAL A 248 -32.69 13.59 8.33
CA VAL A 248 -33.02 14.91 7.78
C VAL A 248 -33.69 15.75 8.87
N LEU A 249 -33.26 17.01 9.04
CA LEU A 249 -33.92 17.93 9.98
C LEU A 249 -35.34 18.23 9.49
N LEU A 250 -36.35 18.14 10.38
CA LEU A 250 -37.76 18.31 10.00
C LEU A 250 -38.06 19.64 9.27
N PRO A 251 -37.50 20.80 9.67
CA PRO A 251 -37.67 22.03 8.89
C PRO A 251 -37.19 21.88 7.43
N LEU A 252 -36.03 21.25 7.23
CA LEU A 252 -35.46 21.06 5.90
C LEU A 252 -36.25 20.04 5.06
N ALA A 253 -36.84 19.02 5.69
CA ALA A 253 -37.76 18.11 5.00
C ALA A 253 -38.94 18.87 4.37
N VAL A 254 -39.50 19.85 5.08
CA VAL A 254 -40.57 20.72 4.56
C VAL A 254 -40.05 21.66 3.47
N LEU A 255 -38.88 22.27 3.65
CA LEU A 255 -38.28 23.18 2.65
C LEU A 255 -37.98 22.49 1.32
N VAL A 256 -37.50 21.24 1.38
CA VAL A 256 -37.05 20.48 0.21
C VAL A 256 -38.22 19.84 -0.53
N GLN A 257 -39.37 19.61 0.10
CA GLN A 257 -40.55 19.00 -0.55
C GLN A 257 -40.94 19.63 -1.92
N PRO A 258 -41.07 20.97 -2.09
CA PRO A 258 -41.32 21.56 -3.40
C PRO A 258 -40.14 21.46 -4.39
N LEU A 259 -38.91 21.30 -3.90
CA LEU A 259 -37.74 21.00 -4.73
C LEU A 259 -37.82 19.56 -5.25
N GLU A 260 -38.13 18.61 -4.35
CA GLU A 260 -38.28 17.19 -4.67
C GLU A 260 -39.41 16.96 -5.68
N MET A 261 -40.56 17.61 -5.53
CA MET A 261 -41.65 17.50 -6.50
C MET A 261 -41.22 17.95 -7.91
N ARG A 262 -40.42 19.02 -8.00
CA ARG A 262 -39.87 19.50 -9.29
C ARG A 262 -38.83 18.53 -9.83
N PHE A 263 -37.94 18.04 -8.98
CA PHE A 263 -36.96 17.01 -9.33
C PHE A 263 -37.66 15.78 -9.93
N ARG A 264 -38.64 15.22 -9.22
CA ARG A 264 -39.43 14.08 -9.67
C ARG A 264 -40.20 14.39 -10.96
N TYR A 265 -40.74 15.58 -11.12
CA TYR A 265 -41.39 15.95 -12.38
C TYR A 265 -40.43 15.91 -13.59
N HIS A 266 -39.17 16.29 -13.42
CA HIS A 266 -38.18 16.31 -14.49
C HIS A 266 -37.47 14.96 -14.70
N PHE A 267 -37.25 14.23 -13.62
CA PHE A 267 -36.40 13.04 -13.60
C PHE A 267 -37.16 11.75 -13.32
N ASP A 268 -38.47 11.79 -13.03
CA ASP A 268 -39.35 10.63 -13.01
C ASP A 268 -40.29 10.64 -14.24
N GLY A 269 -40.52 9.47 -14.83
CA GLY A 269 -41.45 9.29 -15.96
C GLY A 269 -40.85 9.58 -17.35
N ASP A 270 -41.71 9.91 -18.31
CA ASP A 270 -41.36 10.01 -19.75
C ASP A 270 -41.08 11.46 -20.18
N LYS A 271 -40.05 12.06 -19.58
CA LYS A 271 -39.58 13.41 -19.92
C LYS A 271 -38.26 13.34 -20.67
N PRO A 272 -37.98 14.30 -21.58
CA PRO A 272 -36.70 14.33 -22.30
C PRO A 272 -35.49 14.57 -21.38
N THR A 273 -35.72 15.07 -20.17
CA THR A 273 -34.74 15.25 -19.10
C THR A 273 -34.42 13.95 -18.35
N ASN A 274 -35.30 12.94 -18.38
CA ASN A 274 -35.07 11.64 -17.75
C ASN A 274 -34.42 10.66 -18.74
N ARG A 275 -33.10 10.81 -18.91
CA ARG A 275 -32.30 10.01 -19.84
C ARG A 275 -31.39 9.05 -19.12
N LEU A 276 -31.41 7.77 -19.51
CA LEU A 276 -30.54 6.74 -18.92
C LEU A 276 -29.06 6.93 -19.28
N ASP A 277 -28.79 7.53 -20.44
CA ASP A 277 -27.45 7.84 -20.92
C ASP A 277 -26.90 9.18 -20.41
N LYS A 278 -27.73 9.96 -19.69
CA LYS A 278 -27.38 11.26 -19.15
C LYS A 278 -27.61 11.39 -17.64
N PRO A 279 -27.00 10.52 -16.80
CA PRO A 279 -27.13 10.60 -15.35
C PRO A 279 -26.59 11.92 -14.77
N GLU A 280 -25.64 12.58 -15.45
CA GLU A 280 -25.10 13.87 -15.05
C GLU A 280 -26.18 14.96 -14.92
N TYR A 281 -27.31 14.85 -15.63
CA TYR A 281 -28.38 15.87 -15.58
C TYR A 281 -29.06 15.94 -14.21
N PHE A 282 -29.36 14.80 -13.58
CA PHE A 282 -30.01 14.82 -12.28
C PHE A 282 -29.00 15.08 -11.15
N LEU A 283 -27.73 14.71 -11.35
CA LEU A 283 -26.64 14.98 -10.40
C LEU A 283 -26.29 16.47 -10.40
N SER A 284 -26.08 17.08 -11.58
CA SER A 284 -25.81 18.51 -11.71
C SER A 284 -26.98 19.34 -11.18
N HIS A 285 -28.22 18.90 -11.37
CA HIS A 285 -29.38 19.58 -10.82
C HIS A 285 -29.32 19.67 -9.28
N ILE A 286 -28.83 18.65 -8.57
CA ILE A 286 -28.66 18.73 -7.11
C ILE A 286 -27.60 19.77 -6.74
N LEU A 287 -26.50 19.86 -7.49
CA LEU A 287 -25.47 20.88 -7.30
C LEU A 287 -26.01 22.30 -7.58
N ASP A 288 -26.87 22.44 -8.60
CA ASP A 288 -27.57 23.69 -8.91
C ASP A 288 -28.53 24.09 -7.78
N LEU A 289 -29.26 23.13 -7.19
CA LEU A 289 -30.10 23.39 -6.01
C LEU A 289 -29.23 23.85 -4.82
N LEU A 290 -28.11 23.19 -4.56
CA LEU A 290 -27.19 23.58 -3.50
C LEU A 290 -26.70 25.02 -3.70
N SER A 291 -26.11 25.33 -4.86
CA SER A 291 -25.62 26.68 -5.17
C SER A 291 -26.70 27.75 -5.10
N SER A 292 -27.91 27.45 -5.57
CA SER A 292 -29.03 28.43 -5.61
C SER A 292 -29.65 28.70 -4.24
N TYR A 293 -29.69 27.70 -3.36
CA TYR A 293 -30.45 27.78 -2.11
C TYR A 293 -29.55 27.85 -0.86
N ASN A 294 -28.24 27.56 -0.96
CA ASN A 294 -27.35 27.57 0.19
C ASN A 294 -27.32 28.93 0.90
N GLY A 295 -27.24 30.04 0.16
CA GLY A 295 -27.24 31.39 0.75
C GLY A 295 -28.46 31.64 1.64
N PHE A 296 -29.65 31.26 1.18
CA PHE A 296 -30.88 31.40 1.96
C PHE A 296 -30.83 30.60 3.27
N VAL A 297 -30.36 29.34 3.22
CA VAL A 297 -30.33 28.46 4.40
C VAL A 297 -29.25 28.93 5.38
N VAL A 298 -28.09 29.36 4.89
CA VAL A 298 -27.03 29.95 5.73
C VAL A 298 -27.52 31.21 6.42
N ASP A 299 -28.19 32.13 5.70
CA ASP A 299 -28.61 33.39 6.29
C ASP A 299 -29.78 33.24 7.28
N ASN A 300 -30.72 32.33 7.00
CA ASN A 300 -32.00 32.27 7.72
C ASN A 300 -32.15 31.05 8.65
N LEU A 301 -31.42 29.96 8.44
CA LEU A 301 -31.50 28.74 9.25
C LEU A 301 -30.28 28.58 10.18
N GLN A 302 -29.07 28.91 9.72
CA GLN A 302 -27.83 28.77 10.52
C GLN A 302 -27.91 29.42 11.92
N PRO A 303 -28.45 30.65 12.09
CA PRO A 303 -28.55 31.27 13.41
C PRO A 303 -29.48 30.50 14.35
N ILE A 304 -30.54 29.89 13.81
CA ILE A 304 -31.50 29.10 14.57
C ILE A 304 -30.85 27.78 15.02
N LEU A 305 -30.17 27.07 14.12
CA LEU A 305 -29.46 25.82 14.44
C LEU A 305 -28.42 26.05 15.54
N LEU A 306 -27.66 27.15 15.47
CA LEU A 306 -26.70 27.51 16.51
C LEU A 306 -27.37 27.80 17.85
N ASN A 307 -28.54 28.44 17.87
CA ASN A 307 -29.24 28.72 19.11
C ASN A 307 -29.84 27.45 19.74
N CYS A 308 -30.39 26.55 18.92
CA CYS A 308 -31.00 25.30 19.39
C CYS A 308 -29.95 24.27 19.84
N PHE A 309 -28.87 24.07 19.07
CA PHE A 309 -27.99 22.91 19.27
C PHE A 309 -26.65 23.20 19.95
N ARG A 310 -26.18 24.45 20.03
CA ARG A 310 -24.83 24.79 20.57
C ARG A 310 -24.58 24.29 22.00
N ARG A 311 -25.62 24.07 22.80
CA ARG A 311 -25.52 23.61 24.20
C ARG A 311 -25.89 22.14 24.38
N SER A 312 -26.09 21.39 23.29
CA SER A 312 -26.48 19.99 23.29
C SER A 312 -25.40 19.11 22.66
N ASP A 313 -25.38 17.83 22.98
CA ASP A 313 -24.45 16.86 22.39
C ASP A 313 -24.62 16.74 20.85
N ILE A 314 -25.80 17.09 20.33
CA ILE A 314 -26.10 17.18 18.89
C ILE A 314 -25.19 18.22 18.22
N GLY A 315 -24.82 19.28 18.93
CA GLY A 315 -23.98 20.37 18.43
C GLY A 315 -22.56 19.96 18.05
N PHE A 316 -22.11 18.76 18.45
CA PHE A 316 -20.82 18.21 18.02
C PHE A 316 -20.87 17.55 16.64
N ASN A 317 -22.06 17.30 16.08
CA ASN A 317 -22.21 16.70 14.76
C ASN A 317 -22.46 17.78 13.70
N ALA A 318 -21.50 17.93 12.78
CA ALA A 318 -21.52 18.92 11.71
C ALA A 318 -22.82 18.87 10.87
N VAL A 319 -23.38 17.69 10.63
CA VAL A 319 -24.59 17.51 9.82
C VAL A 319 -25.83 18.20 10.39
N TYR A 320 -25.89 18.42 11.69
CA TYR A 320 -27.04 19.08 12.33
C TYR A 320 -26.78 20.54 12.68
N ILE A 321 -25.53 20.92 12.96
CA ILE A 321 -25.18 22.29 13.36
C ILE A 321 -24.87 23.18 12.16
N ASP A 322 -24.28 22.65 11.08
CA ASP A 322 -24.01 23.40 9.85
C ASP A 322 -25.21 23.33 8.91
N ALA A 323 -25.73 24.50 8.57
CA ALA A 323 -26.87 24.69 7.67
C ALA A 323 -26.62 24.10 6.28
N THR A 324 -25.39 24.21 5.77
CA THR A 324 -24.99 23.69 4.46
C THR A 324 -25.04 22.16 4.46
N SER A 325 -24.38 21.54 5.44
CA SER A 325 -24.38 20.09 5.64
C SER A 325 -25.77 19.52 5.89
N ALA A 326 -26.62 20.25 6.64
CA ALA A 326 -28.00 19.87 6.86
C ALA A 326 -28.82 19.91 5.54
N LEU A 327 -28.62 20.93 4.70
CA LEU A 327 -29.25 21.03 3.38
C LEU A 327 -28.82 19.88 2.45
N ILE A 328 -27.51 19.59 2.37
CA ILE A 328 -26.99 18.45 1.59
C ILE A 328 -27.66 17.16 2.06
N THR A 329 -27.69 16.92 3.38
CA THR A 329 -28.36 15.76 3.98
C THR A 329 -29.84 15.65 3.60
N ALA A 330 -30.54 16.78 3.46
CA ALA A 330 -31.94 16.83 3.06
C ALA A 330 -32.17 16.57 1.56
N LEU A 331 -31.19 16.86 0.70
CA LEU A 331 -31.27 16.63 -0.74
C LEU A 331 -30.88 15.20 -1.15
N LEU A 332 -29.96 14.55 -0.43
CA LEU A 332 -29.49 13.21 -0.79
C LEU A 332 -30.60 12.13 -0.87
N PRO A 333 -31.68 12.12 -0.06
CA PRO A 333 -32.74 11.10 -0.15
C PRO A 333 -33.42 11.00 -1.53
N MET A 334 -33.75 12.12 -2.18
CA MET A 334 -34.38 12.07 -3.51
C MET A 334 -33.41 11.52 -4.56
N LEU A 335 -32.12 11.85 -4.42
CA LEU A 335 -31.07 11.36 -5.29
C LEU A 335 -30.85 9.86 -5.11
N ARG A 336 -30.84 9.37 -3.85
CA ARG A 336 -30.81 7.93 -3.54
C ARG A 336 -31.98 7.22 -4.21
N ALA A 337 -33.20 7.71 -4.03
CA ALA A 337 -34.39 7.09 -4.63
C ALA A 337 -34.27 6.98 -6.16
N LYS A 338 -33.79 8.04 -6.81
CA LYS A 338 -33.56 8.07 -8.26
C LYS A 338 -32.51 7.04 -8.71
N ILE A 339 -31.37 6.97 -8.02
CA ILE A 339 -30.29 6.03 -8.33
C ILE A 339 -30.78 4.58 -8.17
N HIS A 340 -31.46 4.26 -7.07
CA HIS A 340 -32.01 2.92 -6.81
C HIS A 340 -33.02 2.50 -7.88
N ALA A 341 -33.84 3.44 -8.37
CA ALA A 341 -34.79 3.16 -9.46
C ALA A 341 -34.12 2.96 -10.82
N LEU A 342 -32.96 3.60 -11.05
CA LEU A 342 -32.25 3.58 -12.33
C LEU A 342 -31.29 2.38 -12.48
N LEU A 343 -30.69 1.92 -11.38
CA LEU A 343 -29.73 0.80 -11.36
C LEU A 343 -30.25 -0.47 -12.07
N PRO A 344 -31.45 -0.99 -11.79
CA PRO A 344 -31.98 -2.18 -12.48
C PRO A 344 -32.15 -1.99 -13.99
N GLN A 345 -32.38 -0.75 -14.45
CA GLN A 345 -32.62 -0.44 -15.86
C GLN A 345 -31.32 -0.42 -16.67
N VAL A 346 -30.23 0.05 -16.08
CA VAL A 346 -28.90 0.12 -16.72
C VAL A 346 -28.07 -1.14 -16.50
N ALA A 347 -28.49 -2.03 -15.61
CA ALA A 347 -27.73 -3.23 -15.23
C ALA A 347 -27.19 -4.01 -16.44
N ASN A 348 -28.05 -4.30 -17.42
CA ASN A 348 -27.70 -5.11 -18.61
C ASN A 348 -27.03 -4.30 -19.74
N GLN A 349 -26.70 -3.04 -19.50
CA GLN A 349 -26.06 -2.15 -20.47
C GLN A 349 -24.72 -1.67 -19.91
N PRO A 350 -23.60 -2.36 -20.22
CA PRO A 350 -22.29 -2.09 -19.62
C PRO A 350 -21.87 -0.62 -19.68
N GLN A 351 -22.06 0.03 -20.83
CA GLN A 351 -21.69 1.43 -21.04
C GLN A 351 -22.48 2.37 -20.13
N LEU A 352 -23.78 2.14 -19.97
CA LEU A 352 -24.63 2.96 -19.11
C LEU A 352 -24.33 2.74 -17.63
N LEU A 353 -24.08 1.49 -17.23
CA LEU A 353 -23.72 1.17 -15.85
C LEU A 353 -22.39 1.84 -15.46
N SER A 354 -21.35 1.66 -16.29
CA SER A 354 -20.04 2.28 -16.08
C SER A 354 -20.14 3.81 -15.97
N HIS A 355 -20.84 4.44 -16.92
CA HIS A 355 -21.04 5.88 -16.93
C HIS A 355 -21.80 6.36 -15.69
N LEU A 356 -22.89 5.70 -15.29
CA LEU A 356 -23.64 6.06 -14.09
C LEU A 356 -22.76 6.02 -12.84
N ILE A 357 -22.00 4.93 -12.64
CA ILE A 357 -21.15 4.80 -11.45
C ILE A 357 -20.07 5.88 -11.44
N HIS A 358 -19.45 6.17 -12.60
CA HIS A 358 -18.44 7.22 -12.69
C HIS A 358 -19.02 8.61 -12.38
N GLU A 359 -20.20 8.94 -12.89
CA GLU A 359 -20.87 10.19 -12.58
C GLU A 359 -21.26 10.30 -11.10
N ILE A 360 -21.67 9.20 -10.45
CA ILE A 360 -21.93 9.18 -9.00
C ILE A 360 -20.62 9.41 -8.23
N ILE A 361 -19.51 8.79 -8.63
CA ILE A 361 -18.20 9.01 -8.01
C ILE A 361 -17.78 10.48 -8.13
N ASN A 362 -17.93 11.09 -9.31
CA ASN A 362 -17.61 12.50 -9.53
C ASN A 362 -18.48 13.42 -8.66
N PHE A 363 -19.78 13.12 -8.55
CA PHE A 363 -20.67 13.84 -7.64
C PHE A 363 -20.23 13.73 -6.17
N ASP A 364 -19.87 12.52 -5.72
CA ASP A 364 -19.38 12.30 -4.36
C ASP A 364 -18.12 13.10 -4.06
N THR A 365 -17.17 13.15 -5.00
CA THR A 365 -15.94 13.95 -4.90
C THR A 365 -16.26 15.43 -4.78
N THR A 366 -17.15 15.98 -5.62
CA THR A 366 -17.58 17.39 -5.51
C THR A 366 -18.20 17.69 -4.15
N ILE A 367 -19.10 16.84 -3.66
CA ILE A 367 -19.75 17.04 -2.36
C ILE A 367 -18.75 16.96 -1.20
N ARG A 368 -17.74 16.08 -1.28
CA ARG A 368 -16.72 15.93 -0.22
C ARG A 368 -15.69 17.05 -0.26
N ASP A 369 -15.15 17.39 -1.43
CA ASP A 369 -13.97 18.23 -1.56
C ASP A 369 -14.33 19.70 -1.73
N ASP A 370 -15.36 20.01 -2.52
CA ASP A 370 -15.80 21.39 -2.76
C ASP A 370 -16.76 21.87 -1.67
N TRP A 371 -17.72 21.01 -1.28
CA TRP A 371 -18.72 21.34 -0.25
C TRP A 371 -18.34 20.91 1.17
N ARG A 372 -17.20 20.21 1.35
CA ARG A 372 -16.66 19.81 2.66
C ARG A 372 -17.64 18.99 3.50
N TYR A 373 -18.49 18.19 2.86
CA TYR A 373 -19.49 17.38 3.54
C TYR A 373 -18.90 16.07 4.06
N ASP A 374 -19.03 15.83 5.37
CA ASP A 374 -18.49 14.66 6.06
C ASP A 374 -19.57 13.64 6.48
N GLY A 375 -20.84 13.92 6.20
CA GLY A 375 -21.96 13.02 6.54
C GLY A 375 -22.17 12.81 8.04
N GLY A 376 -21.49 13.59 8.88
CA GLY A 376 -21.61 13.52 10.35
C GLY A 376 -20.82 12.37 10.95
N TYR A 377 -19.89 11.79 10.18
CA TYR A 377 -19.05 10.66 10.58
C TYR A 377 -17.66 11.11 11.08
N GLY A 378 -17.40 12.42 11.18
CA GLY A 378 -16.16 12.97 11.71
C GLY A 378 -14.95 12.57 10.88
N VAL A 379 -13.96 11.95 11.53
CA VAL A 379 -12.68 11.56 10.89
C VAL A 379 -12.87 10.55 9.76
N GLU A 380 -13.85 9.65 9.85
CA GLU A 380 -14.13 8.69 8.77
C GLU A 380 -14.70 9.37 7.51
N GLY A 381 -15.35 10.52 7.69
CA GLY A 381 -15.98 11.28 6.62
C GLY A 381 -17.13 10.56 5.89
N TRP A 382 -17.68 11.22 4.88
CA TRP A 382 -18.78 10.67 4.10
C TRP A 382 -18.26 9.74 3.00
N LYS A 383 -18.66 8.45 3.10
CA LYS A 383 -18.24 7.40 2.15
C LYS A 383 -18.80 7.59 0.73
N GLY A 384 -19.82 8.42 0.55
CA GLY A 384 -20.41 8.73 -0.76
C GLY A 384 -21.57 7.81 -1.16
N LEU A 385 -22.36 8.25 -2.14
CA LEU A 385 -23.42 7.46 -2.76
C LEU A 385 -22.87 6.29 -3.58
N ALA A 386 -21.71 6.44 -4.19
CA ALA A 386 -21.02 5.37 -4.91
C ALA A 386 -20.73 4.20 -3.97
N TRP A 387 -20.32 4.48 -2.73
CA TRP A 387 -20.12 3.44 -1.73
C TRP A 387 -21.44 2.76 -1.33
N GLU A 388 -22.53 3.51 -1.16
CA GLU A 388 -23.85 2.92 -0.88
C GLU A 388 -24.30 1.98 -2.02
N VAL A 389 -24.07 2.37 -3.27
CA VAL A 389 -24.42 1.53 -4.45
C VAL A 389 -23.50 0.31 -4.55
N LEU A 390 -22.19 0.51 -4.45
CA LEU A 390 -21.22 -0.54 -4.72
C LEU A 390 -21.12 -1.54 -3.55
N VAL A 391 -21.23 -1.07 -2.31
CA VAL A 391 -21.08 -1.90 -1.09
C VAL A 391 -22.43 -2.29 -0.51
N LYS A 392 -23.29 -1.33 -0.12
CA LYS A 392 -24.56 -1.67 0.56
C LYS A 392 -25.56 -2.38 -0.35
N GLN A 393 -25.56 -2.06 -1.64
CA GLN A 393 -26.44 -2.69 -2.64
C GLN A 393 -25.75 -3.77 -3.48
N ASP A 394 -24.49 -4.12 -3.17
CA ASP A 394 -23.74 -5.22 -3.80
C ASP A 394 -23.59 -5.13 -5.33
N TRP A 395 -23.42 -3.92 -5.88
CA TRP A 395 -23.17 -3.72 -7.33
C TRP A 395 -21.69 -3.77 -7.73
N PHE A 396 -20.76 -3.80 -6.77
CA PHE A 396 -19.34 -3.72 -7.04
C PHE A 396 -18.84 -4.81 -7.99
N GLY A 397 -19.17 -6.08 -7.75
CA GLY A 397 -18.68 -7.20 -8.57
C GLY A 397 -19.11 -7.08 -10.04
N ARG A 398 -20.33 -6.63 -10.29
CA ARG A 398 -20.83 -6.43 -11.66
C ARG A 398 -20.14 -5.27 -12.36
N TRP A 399 -19.98 -4.13 -11.66
CA TRP A 399 -19.30 -2.97 -12.21
C TRP A 399 -17.81 -3.26 -12.48
N LEU A 400 -17.12 -3.92 -11.54
CA LEU A 400 -15.74 -4.36 -11.70
C LEU A 400 -15.55 -5.21 -12.96
N GLN A 401 -16.45 -6.17 -13.21
CA GLN A 401 -16.40 -7.00 -14.41
C GLN A 401 -16.56 -6.16 -15.69
N VAL A 402 -17.48 -5.19 -15.70
CA VAL A 402 -17.66 -4.28 -16.84
C VAL A 402 -16.40 -3.46 -17.10
N GLU A 403 -15.81 -2.85 -16.07
CA GLU A 403 -14.56 -2.07 -16.21
C GLU A 403 -13.41 -2.95 -16.69
N LYS A 404 -13.30 -4.19 -16.18
CA LYS A 404 -12.29 -5.15 -16.61
C LYS A 404 -12.44 -5.47 -18.10
N ASP A 405 -13.67 -5.72 -18.56
CA ASP A 405 -13.93 -6.04 -19.97
C ASP A 405 -13.61 -4.84 -20.88
N PHE A 406 -13.92 -3.61 -20.46
CA PHE A 406 -13.53 -2.40 -21.19
C PHE A 406 -12.02 -2.19 -21.23
N ALA A 407 -11.33 -2.40 -20.10
CA ALA A 407 -9.88 -2.28 -20.03
C ALA A 407 -9.18 -3.31 -20.92
N LEU A 408 -9.65 -4.57 -20.92
CA LEU A 408 -9.12 -5.63 -21.78
C LEU A 408 -9.43 -5.38 -23.27
N ALA A 409 -10.62 -4.89 -23.61
CA ALA A 409 -10.96 -4.52 -24.98
C ALA A 409 -10.08 -3.36 -25.48
N ARG A 410 -9.83 -2.36 -24.63
CA ARG A 410 -8.94 -1.24 -24.95
C ARG A 410 -7.49 -1.71 -25.11
N TYR A 411 -7.01 -2.57 -24.22
CA TYR A 411 -5.71 -3.23 -24.33
C TYR A 411 -5.58 -3.95 -25.68
N GLN A 412 -6.56 -4.78 -26.05
CA GLN A 412 -6.54 -5.52 -27.31
C GLN A 412 -6.51 -4.57 -28.52
N SER A 413 -7.32 -3.50 -28.50
CA SER A 413 -7.29 -2.47 -29.54
C SER A 413 -5.92 -1.77 -29.67
N ILE A 414 -5.19 -1.59 -28.56
CA ILE A 414 -3.84 -1.04 -28.60
C ILE A 414 -2.89 -2.03 -29.28
N ILE A 415 -2.97 -3.30 -28.92
CA ILE A 415 -2.11 -4.36 -29.47
C ILE A 415 -2.34 -4.57 -30.97
N ASP A 416 -3.60 -4.54 -31.41
CA ASP A 416 -3.98 -4.79 -32.81
C ASP A 416 -3.74 -3.58 -33.74
N SER A 417 -3.35 -2.43 -33.19
CA SER A 417 -3.02 -1.27 -34.01
C SER A 417 -1.80 -1.54 -34.92
N GLN A 418 -1.85 -1.04 -36.14
CA GLN A 418 -0.88 -1.38 -37.19
C GLN A 418 0.56 -0.97 -36.83
N ASP A 419 0.72 0.11 -36.08
CA ASP A 419 2.00 0.67 -35.65
C ASP A 419 2.40 0.27 -34.21
N SER A 420 1.61 -0.61 -33.56
CA SER A 420 1.78 -1.00 -32.15
C SER A 420 3.20 -1.44 -31.82
N GLY A 421 3.79 -2.26 -32.69
CA GLY A 421 5.09 -2.86 -32.50
C GLY A 421 6.28 -1.96 -32.82
N GLU A 422 6.10 -0.73 -33.31
CA GLU A 422 7.19 0.15 -33.71
C GLU A 422 7.80 0.90 -32.52
N LEU A 423 9.11 1.17 -32.58
CA LEU A 423 9.79 2.05 -31.63
C LEU A 423 9.30 3.49 -31.80
N ASP A 424 8.99 4.14 -30.70
CA ASP A 424 8.60 5.54 -30.67
C ASP A 424 9.80 6.43 -30.35
N TYR A 425 10.23 7.21 -31.35
CA TYR A 425 11.37 8.11 -31.22
C TYR A 425 10.98 9.52 -30.75
N GLU A 426 9.71 9.88 -30.82
CA GLU A 426 9.22 11.26 -30.69
C GLU A 426 8.57 11.50 -29.32
N SER A 427 7.88 10.50 -28.79
CA SER A 427 7.06 10.65 -27.57
C SER A 427 7.85 10.66 -26.26
N VAL A 428 9.12 10.23 -26.26
CA VAL A 428 9.99 10.22 -25.08
C VAL A 428 11.28 11.02 -25.31
N ASP A 429 11.85 11.56 -24.24
CA ASP A 429 13.04 12.42 -24.29
C ASP A 429 14.18 11.81 -25.15
N PRO A 430 14.87 12.59 -25.99
CA PRO A 430 15.93 12.10 -26.88
C PRO A 430 17.05 11.29 -26.20
N SER A 431 17.32 11.54 -24.91
CA SER A 431 18.36 10.86 -24.14
C SER A 431 17.92 9.53 -23.52
N THR A 432 16.62 9.20 -23.60
CA THR A 432 16.03 8.00 -23.00
C THR A 432 15.92 6.84 -23.99
N THR A 433 15.83 5.62 -23.45
CA THR A 433 15.57 4.42 -24.24
C THR A 433 14.19 4.52 -24.87
N LYS A 434 14.07 4.20 -26.15
CA LYS A 434 12.83 4.30 -26.90
C LYS A 434 11.94 3.07 -26.65
N PRO A 435 10.74 3.22 -26.07
CA PRO A 435 9.77 2.12 -25.97
C PRO A 435 9.04 1.92 -27.29
N THR A 436 8.19 0.90 -27.34
CA THR A 436 7.23 0.77 -28.45
C THR A 436 6.03 1.69 -28.26
N LYS A 437 5.39 2.10 -29.37
CA LYS A 437 4.14 2.89 -29.33
C LYS A 437 3.05 2.19 -28.51
N GLN A 438 2.95 0.86 -28.59
CA GLN A 438 2.01 0.10 -27.76
C GLN A 438 2.34 0.19 -26.26
N ALA A 439 3.61 0.26 -25.86
CA ALA A 439 3.97 0.35 -24.44
C ALA A 439 3.57 1.70 -23.84
N ILE A 440 3.71 2.79 -24.59
CA ILE A 440 3.22 4.12 -24.20
C ILE A 440 1.70 4.09 -24.06
N ARG A 441 0.98 3.63 -25.09
CA ARG A 441 -0.49 3.54 -25.05
C ARG A 441 -1.02 2.62 -23.94
N VAL A 442 -0.29 1.57 -23.60
CA VAL A 442 -0.60 0.69 -22.45
C VAL A 442 -0.40 1.44 -21.13
N ASN A 443 0.66 2.23 -21.00
CA ASN A 443 0.85 3.10 -19.83
C ASN A 443 -0.31 4.10 -19.70
N ASP A 444 -0.68 4.79 -20.78
CA ASP A 444 -1.83 5.73 -20.77
C ASP A 444 -3.15 5.06 -20.36
N LEU A 445 -3.36 3.81 -20.79
CA LEU A 445 -4.52 3.01 -20.37
C LEU A 445 -4.49 2.73 -18.86
N LEU A 446 -3.33 2.38 -18.32
CA LEU A 446 -3.16 2.09 -16.89
C LEU A 446 -3.31 3.35 -16.02
N GLU A 447 -2.86 4.51 -16.50
CA GLU A 447 -3.15 5.82 -15.88
C GLU A 447 -4.67 6.08 -15.86
N THR A 448 -5.33 5.88 -17.00
CA THR A 448 -6.79 6.01 -17.11
C THR A 448 -7.54 5.05 -16.16
N ILE A 449 -7.01 3.84 -15.94
CA ILE A 449 -7.59 2.88 -14.99
C ILE A 449 -7.37 3.38 -13.55
N THR A 450 -6.19 3.89 -13.24
CA THR A 450 -5.86 4.46 -11.92
C THR A 450 -6.82 5.59 -11.57
N ASP A 451 -7.08 6.51 -12.49
CA ASP A 451 -7.99 7.63 -12.29
C ASP A 451 -9.44 7.19 -11.98
N ARG A 452 -9.87 6.02 -12.45
CA ARG A 452 -11.23 5.51 -12.21
C ARG A 452 -11.44 5.04 -10.78
N TYR A 453 -10.46 4.38 -10.18
CA TYR A 453 -10.62 3.78 -8.85
C TYR A 453 -9.97 4.59 -7.73
N ARG A 454 -9.08 5.54 -8.06
CA ARG A 454 -8.48 6.50 -7.10
C ARG A 454 -9.51 7.17 -6.18
N PRO A 455 -10.66 7.67 -6.68
CA PRO A 455 -11.63 8.40 -5.84
C PRO A 455 -12.54 7.50 -4.98
N LEU A 456 -12.48 6.17 -5.14
CA LEU A 456 -13.29 5.26 -4.33
C LEU A 456 -12.97 5.43 -2.84
N SER A 457 -13.97 5.28 -1.97
CA SER A 457 -13.75 5.38 -0.52
C SER A 457 -13.35 4.05 0.12
N SER A 458 -13.66 2.92 -0.53
CA SER A 458 -13.36 1.59 0.02
C SER A 458 -11.98 1.08 -0.39
N PHE A 459 -11.12 0.86 0.60
CA PHE A 459 -9.82 0.19 0.43
C PHE A 459 -9.93 -1.13 -0.33
N SER A 460 -10.87 -2.00 0.05
CA SER A 460 -10.99 -3.31 -0.58
C SER A 460 -11.37 -3.20 -2.06
N GLN A 461 -12.15 -2.18 -2.43
CA GLN A 461 -12.48 -1.93 -3.83
C GLN A 461 -11.27 -1.43 -4.62
N LYS A 462 -10.51 -0.46 -4.07
CA LYS A 462 -9.25 0.03 -4.67
C LYS A 462 -8.27 -1.11 -4.93
N LEU A 463 -8.03 -1.94 -3.91
CA LEU A 463 -7.09 -3.05 -4.01
C LEU A 463 -7.55 -4.09 -5.04
N THR A 464 -8.85 -4.39 -5.09
CA THR A 464 -9.40 -5.31 -6.10
C THR A 464 -9.24 -4.75 -7.51
N PHE A 465 -9.47 -3.45 -7.73
CA PHE A 465 -9.23 -2.79 -9.02
C PHE A 465 -7.76 -2.86 -9.45
N LEU A 466 -6.85 -2.52 -8.54
CA LEU A 466 -5.41 -2.61 -8.76
C LEU A 466 -5.02 -4.03 -9.21
N ILE A 467 -5.44 -5.04 -8.45
CA ILE A 467 -5.02 -6.43 -8.68
C ILE A 467 -5.70 -7.05 -9.90
N ASP A 468 -7.02 -6.94 -10.03
CA ASP A 468 -7.79 -7.69 -11.03
C ASP A 468 -7.81 -7.04 -12.40
N ILE A 469 -7.46 -5.75 -12.49
CA ILE A 469 -7.42 -4.99 -13.74
C ILE A 469 -6.01 -4.49 -14.02
N GLN A 470 -5.45 -3.59 -13.20
CA GLN A 470 -4.20 -2.90 -13.52
C GLN A 470 -2.99 -3.86 -13.58
N ILE A 471 -2.76 -4.66 -12.53
CA ILE A 471 -1.70 -5.69 -12.50
C ILE A 471 -1.97 -6.74 -13.58
N SER A 472 -3.22 -7.16 -13.78
CA SER A 472 -3.56 -8.12 -14.85
C SER A 472 -3.16 -7.62 -16.25
N ILE A 473 -3.25 -6.32 -16.54
CA ILE A 473 -2.83 -5.75 -17.83
C ILE A 473 -1.31 -5.69 -17.91
N PHE A 474 -0.62 -5.33 -16.82
CA PHE A 474 0.84 -5.41 -16.76
C PHE A 474 1.34 -6.82 -17.03
N ASP A 475 0.75 -7.84 -16.40
CA ASP A 475 1.12 -9.24 -16.57
C ASP A 475 0.92 -9.70 -18.01
N ARG A 476 -0.23 -9.38 -18.62
CA ARG A 476 -0.50 -9.70 -20.03
C ARG A 476 0.51 -9.07 -20.98
N PHE A 477 0.86 -7.81 -20.74
CA PHE A 477 1.85 -7.14 -21.56
C PHE A 477 3.26 -7.69 -21.33
N HIS A 478 3.59 -8.07 -20.10
CA HIS A 478 4.85 -8.75 -19.78
C HIS A 478 4.98 -10.08 -20.52
N GLU A 479 3.95 -10.93 -20.45
CA GLU A 479 3.89 -12.20 -21.16
C GLU A 479 4.07 -12.03 -22.67
N ARG A 480 3.48 -10.97 -23.24
CA ARG A 480 3.66 -10.61 -24.66
C ARG A 480 5.12 -10.25 -24.97
N LEU A 481 5.74 -9.37 -24.18
CA LEU A 481 7.14 -8.99 -24.36
C LEU A 481 8.08 -10.19 -24.19
N HIS A 482 7.83 -11.02 -23.19
CA HIS A 482 8.56 -12.26 -22.95
C HIS A 482 8.43 -13.22 -24.13
N SER A 483 7.21 -13.45 -24.62
CA SER A 483 6.95 -14.30 -25.79
C SER A 483 7.63 -13.78 -27.06
N ALA A 484 7.67 -12.46 -27.25
CA ALA A 484 8.39 -11.85 -28.37
C ALA A 484 9.91 -12.10 -28.30
N LEU A 485 10.48 -12.05 -27.09
CA LEU A 485 11.89 -12.37 -26.86
C LEU A 485 12.20 -13.86 -27.13
N GLU A 486 11.36 -14.76 -26.63
CA GLU A 486 11.51 -16.21 -26.86
C GLU A 486 11.33 -16.58 -28.34
N ALA A 487 10.39 -15.93 -29.03
CA ALA A 487 10.23 -16.09 -30.48
C ALA A 487 11.51 -15.69 -31.23
N TYR A 488 12.13 -14.56 -30.87
CA TYR A 488 13.40 -14.14 -31.45
C TYR A 488 14.52 -15.18 -31.22
N LEU A 489 14.66 -15.68 -29.99
CA LEU A 489 15.66 -16.69 -29.65
C LEU A 489 15.43 -18.00 -30.42
N THR A 490 14.18 -18.42 -30.56
CA THR A 490 13.81 -19.60 -31.32
C THR A 490 14.19 -19.44 -32.79
N MET A 491 13.85 -18.31 -33.41
CA MET A 491 14.14 -18.02 -34.83
C MET A 491 15.64 -17.90 -35.14
N THR A 492 16.45 -17.49 -34.16
CA THR A 492 17.90 -17.30 -34.34
C THR A 492 18.73 -18.53 -33.95
N SER A 493 18.13 -19.51 -33.29
CA SER A 493 18.79 -20.76 -32.90
C SER A 493 19.06 -21.71 -34.09
N SER A 494 20.14 -22.49 -33.99
CA SER A 494 20.52 -23.49 -35.01
C SER A 494 19.47 -24.60 -35.17
N VAL A 495 18.82 -24.98 -34.07
CA VAL A 495 17.74 -25.97 -34.01
C VAL A 495 16.44 -25.39 -34.57
N GLY A 496 16.06 -24.17 -34.17
CA GLY A 496 14.86 -23.49 -34.66
C GLY A 496 14.90 -23.23 -36.16
N ARG A 497 16.06 -22.91 -36.72
CA ARG A 497 16.26 -22.82 -38.18
C ARG A 497 15.85 -24.10 -38.91
N ALA A 498 16.26 -25.27 -38.40
CA ALA A 498 15.98 -26.56 -39.03
C ALA A 498 14.50 -26.96 -38.90
N VAL A 499 13.86 -26.58 -37.79
CA VAL A 499 12.46 -26.94 -37.49
C VAL A 499 11.46 -25.99 -38.16
N GLN A 500 11.78 -24.69 -38.27
CA GLN A 500 10.89 -23.65 -38.80
C GLN A 500 11.16 -23.30 -40.28
N GLY A 501 12.17 -23.92 -40.91
CA GLY A 501 12.47 -23.71 -42.33
C GLY A 501 12.99 -22.30 -42.67
N ILE A 502 13.58 -21.60 -41.71
CA ILE A 502 14.06 -20.22 -41.89
C ILE A 502 15.26 -20.20 -42.85
N SER A 503 15.19 -19.34 -43.86
CA SER A 503 16.26 -19.22 -44.87
C SER A 503 17.53 -18.60 -44.27
N ARG A 504 18.68 -18.86 -44.91
CA ARG A 504 19.97 -18.29 -44.48
C ARG A 504 19.98 -16.74 -44.60
N GLU A 505 19.24 -16.19 -45.56
CA GLU A 505 19.13 -14.73 -45.76
C GLU A 505 18.28 -14.08 -44.67
N GLU A 506 17.14 -14.66 -44.30
CA GLU A 506 16.32 -14.19 -43.18
C GLU A 506 17.06 -14.26 -41.86
N GLN A 507 17.85 -15.33 -41.65
CA GLN A 507 18.69 -15.45 -40.46
C GLN A 507 19.75 -14.34 -40.40
N ALA A 508 20.37 -14.00 -41.54
CA ALA A 508 21.34 -12.92 -41.61
C ALA A 508 20.72 -11.56 -41.26
N LYS A 509 19.49 -11.29 -41.72
CA LYS A 509 18.72 -10.09 -41.36
C LYS A 509 18.37 -10.03 -39.87
N LEU A 510 17.94 -11.15 -39.28
CA LEU A 510 17.67 -11.29 -37.83
C LEU A 510 18.92 -11.18 -36.96
N GLN A 511 20.11 -11.38 -37.52
CA GLN A 511 21.40 -11.14 -36.87
C GLN A 511 21.96 -9.73 -37.16
N GLY A 512 21.25 -8.94 -37.95
CA GLY A 512 21.57 -7.54 -38.27
C GLY A 512 20.65 -6.56 -37.52
N VAL A 513 20.44 -5.38 -38.12
CA VAL A 513 19.65 -4.30 -37.50
C VAL A 513 18.19 -4.71 -37.25
N GLU A 514 17.58 -5.52 -38.12
CA GLU A 514 16.20 -5.99 -37.90
C GLU A 514 16.06 -6.82 -36.62
N GLY A 515 17.08 -7.60 -36.28
CA GLY A 515 17.12 -8.33 -35.01
C GLY A 515 17.33 -7.43 -33.81
N LEU A 516 18.28 -6.49 -33.93
CA LEU A 516 18.53 -5.50 -32.89
C LEU A 516 17.28 -4.66 -32.62
N ASP A 517 16.52 -4.30 -33.66
CA ASP A 517 15.26 -3.59 -33.53
C ASP A 517 14.21 -4.40 -32.76
N ARG A 518 14.02 -5.69 -33.09
CA ARG A 518 13.13 -6.57 -32.32
C ARG A 518 13.51 -6.68 -30.84
N LEU A 519 14.80 -6.78 -30.55
CA LEU A 519 15.30 -6.83 -29.18
C LEU A 519 15.14 -5.48 -28.45
N CYS A 520 15.41 -4.37 -29.13
CA CYS A 520 15.22 -3.01 -28.60
C CYS A 520 13.75 -2.72 -28.30
N ARG A 521 12.80 -3.23 -29.10
CA ARG A 521 11.36 -3.14 -28.80
C ARG A 521 11.01 -3.77 -27.46
N VAL A 522 11.55 -4.96 -27.17
CA VAL A 522 11.35 -5.64 -25.87
C VAL A 522 12.06 -4.88 -24.75
N PHE A 523 13.35 -4.59 -24.91
CA PHE A 523 14.17 -3.90 -23.93
C PHE A 523 13.58 -2.54 -23.54
N GLY A 524 13.27 -1.70 -24.54
CA GLY A 524 12.78 -0.35 -24.33
C GLY A 524 11.38 -0.30 -23.73
N SER A 525 10.49 -1.20 -24.16
CA SER A 525 9.16 -1.32 -23.55
C SER A 525 9.24 -1.80 -22.10
N ALA A 526 10.17 -2.73 -21.81
CA ALA A 526 10.36 -3.22 -20.46
C ALA A 526 10.97 -2.16 -19.52
N ASP A 527 11.99 -1.44 -19.98
CA ASP A 527 12.62 -0.33 -19.25
C ASP A 527 11.63 0.81 -18.98
N TYR A 528 10.76 1.13 -19.94
CA TYR A 528 9.76 2.17 -19.81
C TYR A 528 8.70 1.84 -18.75
N LEU A 529 8.09 0.65 -18.81
CA LEU A 529 7.07 0.26 -17.84
C LEU A 529 7.65 -0.06 -16.45
N GLU A 530 8.89 -0.57 -16.37
CA GLU A 530 9.61 -0.69 -15.10
C GLU A 530 9.76 0.67 -14.41
N ARG A 531 10.10 1.73 -15.15
CA ARG A 531 10.20 3.09 -14.61
C ARG A 531 8.85 3.64 -14.20
N ALA A 532 7.83 3.50 -15.05
CA ALA A 532 6.47 3.95 -14.73
C ALA A 532 5.95 3.31 -13.42
N MET A 533 6.19 2.01 -13.21
CA MET A 533 5.82 1.35 -11.95
C MET A 533 6.59 1.88 -10.75
N ARG A 534 7.87 2.24 -10.89
CA ARG A 534 8.61 2.89 -9.80
C ARG A 534 8.10 4.29 -9.51
N ASP A 535 7.80 5.07 -10.54
CA ASP A 535 7.24 6.41 -10.38
C ASP A 535 5.86 6.33 -9.69
N TRP A 536 5.06 5.30 -9.98
CA TRP A 536 3.81 5.03 -9.25
C TRP A 536 4.03 4.54 -7.82
N SER A 537 5.09 3.78 -7.54
CA SER A 537 5.44 3.42 -6.16
C SER A 537 5.72 4.66 -5.29
N ASP A 538 6.11 5.78 -5.90
CA ASP A 538 6.35 7.07 -5.22
C ASP A 538 5.11 8.00 -5.22
N ASP A 539 4.00 7.62 -5.86
CA ASP A 539 2.77 8.41 -5.87
C ASP A 539 2.03 8.31 -4.53
N VAL A 540 1.54 9.44 -4.02
CA VAL A 540 0.92 9.57 -2.69
C VAL A 540 -0.21 8.56 -2.49
N PHE A 541 -1.06 8.38 -3.51
CA PHE A 541 -2.17 7.45 -3.43
C PHE A 541 -1.74 5.99 -3.28
N PHE A 542 -0.69 5.57 -3.98
CA PHE A 542 -0.19 4.20 -3.88
C PHE A 542 0.58 3.98 -2.58
N LEU A 543 1.26 5.01 -2.06
CA LEU A 543 1.88 4.96 -0.73
C LEU A 543 0.83 4.82 0.38
N GLU A 544 -0.25 5.61 0.35
CA GLU A 544 -1.37 5.48 1.29
C GLU A 544 -2.04 4.10 1.19
N LEU A 545 -2.26 3.59 -0.02
CA LEU A 545 -2.82 2.27 -0.25
C LEU A 545 -1.90 1.14 0.25
N TRP A 546 -0.58 1.33 0.14
CA TRP A 546 0.42 0.40 0.67
C TRP A 546 0.44 0.39 2.20
N GLU A 547 0.44 1.57 2.83
CA GLU A 547 0.40 1.70 4.30
C GLU A 547 -0.85 1.04 4.87
N GLU A 548 -2.03 1.33 4.31
CA GLU A 548 -3.29 0.72 4.75
C GLU A 548 -3.28 -0.81 4.52
N LEU A 549 -2.67 -1.29 3.43
CA LEU A 549 -2.49 -2.71 3.19
C LEU A 549 -1.63 -3.35 4.28
N GLN A 550 -0.55 -2.69 4.69
CA GLN A 550 0.36 -3.21 5.70
C GLN A 550 -0.25 -3.26 7.09
N ASP A 551 -0.94 -2.20 7.50
CA ASP A 551 -1.65 -2.15 8.78
C ASP A 551 -2.67 -3.29 8.87
N ARG A 552 -3.48 -3.47 7.82
CA ARG A 552 -4.48 -4.55 7.77
C ARG A 552 -3.87 -5.94 7.72
N ALA A 553 -2.70 -6.12 7.10
CA ALA A 553 -1.98 -7.39 7.06
C ALA A 553 -1.36 -7.73 8.43
N ARG A 554 -0.84 -6.72 9.15
CA ARG A 554 -0.27 -6.85 10.51
C ARG A 554 -1.33 -7.16 11.56
N ASP A 555 -2.55 -6.65 11.38
CA ASP A 555 -3.70 -6.90 12.26
C ASP A 555 -4.20 -8.36 12.30
N GLY A 556 -3.57 -9.28 11.56
CA GLY A 556 -3.85 -10.72 11.63
C GLY A 556 -5.22 -11.13 11.07
N ARG A 557 -5.87 -10.25 10.29
CA ARG A 557 -7.11 -10.59 9.59
C ARG A 557 -6.84 -11.65 8.53
N LYS A 558 -7.61 -12.76 8.56
CA LYS A 558 -7.51 -13.84 7.55
C LYS A 558 -7.72 -13.33 6.11
N THR A 559 -8.49 -12.25 5.96
CA THR A 559 -8.80 -11.58 4.70
C THR A 559 -8.49 -10.09 4.84
N VAL A 560 -7.64 -9.58 3.96
CA VAL A 560 -7.15 -8.18 4.02
C VAL A 560 -8.06 -7.24 3.23
N ALA A 561 -8.57 -7.72 2.10
CA ALA A 561 -9.52 -7.02 1.24
C ALA A 561 -10.56 -7.99 0.67
N GLY A 562 -11.79 -7.93 1.18
CA GLY A 562 -12.87 -8.82 0.73
C GLY A 562 -12.50 -10.30 0.92
N GLN A 563 -12.34 -11.03 -0.18
CA GLN A 563 -12.00 -12.47 -0.18
C GLN A 563 -10.49 -12.75 -0.34
N LEU A 564 -9.65 -11.74 -0.58
CA LEU A 564 -8.23 -11.91 -0.85
C LEU A 564 -7.44 -12.15 0.45
N SER A 565 -6.64 -13.22 0.46
CA SER A 565 -5.72 -13.53 1.55
C SER A 565 -4.42 -12.70 1.45
N VAL A 566 -3.71 -12.56 2.57
CA VAL A 566 -2.39 -11.90 2.62
C VAL A 566 -1.43 -12.53 1.60
N THR A 567 -1.47 -13.86 1.47
CA THR A 567 -0.59 -14.59 0.55
C THR A 567 -0.91 -14.31 -0.91
N ASP A 568 -2.19 -14.25 -1.29
CA ASP A 568 -2.58 -13.94 -2.66
C ASP A 568 -2.14 -12.53 -3.06
N ILE A 569 -2.25 -11.58 -2.14
CA ILE A 569 -1.83 -10.20 -2.34
C ILE A 569 -0.30 -10.14 -2.47
N ALA A 570 0.44 -10.75 -1.55
CA ALA A 570 1.90 -10.75 -1.55
C ALA A 570 2.51 -11.29 -2.85
N THR A 571 1.89 -12.30 -3.47
CA THR A 571 2.38 -12.86 -4.75
C THR A 571 2.24 -11.91 -5.94
N ARG A 572 1.33 -10.93 -5.86
CA ARG A 572 1.05 -9.98 -6.95
C ARG A 572 1.64 -8.59 -6.70
N THR A 573 1.79 -8.19 -5.43
CA THR A 573 2.29 -6.87 -5.07
C THR A 573 3.74 -6.93 -4.59
N SER A 574 3.98 -7.37 -3.36
CA SER A 574 5.32 -7.49 -2.76
C SER A 574 5.38 -8.58 -1.70
N SER A 575 6.50 -9.29 -1.67
CA SER A 575 6.77 -10.34 -0.67
C SER A 575 6.90 -9.81 0.77
N THR A 576 7.07 -8.50 0.97
CA THR A 576 7.19 -7.86 2.29
C THR A 576 5.85 -7.50 2.92
N VAL A 577 4.72 -7.80 2.26
CA VAL A 577 3.38 -7.62 2.84
C VAL A 577 3.25 -8.42 4.14
N GLY A 578 2.85 -7.76 5.23
CA GLY A 578 2.73 -8.30 6.57
C GLY A 578 4.04 -8.41 7.35
N THR A 579 5.17 -8.01 6.78
CA THR A 579 6.49 -8.05 7.46
C THR A 579 6.77 -6.74 8.21
N GLN A 580 7.76 -6.78 9.12
CA GLN A 580 8.26 -5.59 9.83
C GLN A 580 9.20 -4.73 8.98
N ASP A 581 9.55 -5.20 7.76
CA ASP A 581 10.41 -4.47 6.84
C ASP A 581 9.56 -3.50 6.00
N ASP A 582 9.65 -2.20 6.31
CA ASP A 582 8.91 -1.13 5.61
C ASP A 582 9.52 -0.76 4.23
N THR A 583 10.31 -1.66 3.64
CA THR A 583 11.08 -1.37 2.40
C THR A 583 10.38 -1.77 1.11
N GLY A 584 9.18 -2.35 1.17
CA GLY A 584 8.44 -2.76 -0.03
C GLY A 584 7.52 -1.68 -0.60
N ALA A 585 7.03 -1.91 -1.82
CA ALA A 585 6.02 -1.13 -2.50
C ALA A 585 5.01 -2.02 -3.24
N LEU A 586 3.84 -1.46 -3.59
CA LEU A 586 2.73 -2.21 -4.21
C LEU A 586 3.07 -2.91 -5.53
N PHE A 587 4.04 -2.41 -6.28
CA PHE A 587 4.38 -2.91 -7.62
C PHE A 587 5.68 -3.72 -7.67
N ASP A 588 6.33 -4.04 -6.54
CA ASP A 588 7.67 -4.65 -6.51
C ASP A 588 7.81 -5.91 -7.36
N GLU A 589 6.87 -6.87 -7.22
CA GLU A 589 6.94 -8.13 -7.96
C GLU A 589 6.78 -7.92 -9.47
N THR A 590 5.82 -7.06 -9.83
CA THR A 590 5.53 -6.73 -11.24
C THR A 590 6.69 -5.94 -11.85
N ALA A 591 7.19 -4.89 -11.18
CA ALA A 591 8.36 -4.11 -11.59
C ALA A 591 9.62 -5.00 -11.69
N GLY A 592 9.81 -5.91 -10.73
CA GLY A 592 10.89 -6.89 -10.74
C GLY A 592 10.80 -7.85 -11.94
N ALA A 593 9.61 -8.27 -12.36
CA ALA A 593 9.43 -9.11 -13.55
C ALA A 593 9.85 -8.37 -14.83
N TYR A 594 9.48 -7.10 -14.97
CA TYR A 594 9.91 -6.24 -16.07
C TYR A 594 11.42 -5.96 -16.04
N GLN A 595 12.00 -5.72 -14.86
CA GLN A 595 13.43 -5.55 -14.68
C GLN A 595 14.22 -6.78 -15.14
N ARG A 596 13.80 -7.99 -14.77
CA ARG A 596 14.43 -9.24 -15.22
C ARG A 596 14.39 -9.37 -16.74
N LEU A 597 13.26 -9.01 -17.37
CA LEU A 597 13.11 -9.03 -18.83
C LEU A 597 14.00 -7.99 -19.51
N ARG A 598 14.11 -6.78 -18.94
CA ARG A 598 15.04 -5.74 -19.41
C ARG A 598 16.49 -6.21 -19.35
N ILE A 599 16.94 -6.74 -18.21
CA ILE A 599 18.33 -7.22 -18.06
C ILE A 599 18.63 -8.37 -19.03
N ARG A 600 17.70 -9.31 -19.18
CA ARG A 600 17.84 -10.45 -20.10
C ARG A 600 17.93 -10.00 -21.56
N SER A 601 17.06 -9.08 -21.99
CA SER A 601 17.10 -8.55 -23.35
C SER A 601 18.38 -7.74 -23.63
N GLU A 602 18.88 -6.97 -22.66
CA GLU A 602 20.17 -6.27 -22.76
C GLU A 602 21.33 -7.25 -23.02
N GLY A 603 21.40 -8.34 -22.24
CA GLY A 603 22.41 -9.37 -22.42
C GLY A 603 22.36 -10.02 -23.81
N ILE A 604 21.16 -10.32 -24.31
CA ILE A 604 20.98 -10.90 -25.64
C ILE A 604 21.41 -9.92 -26.75
N ILE A 605 21.13 -8.62 -26.61
CA ILE A 605 21.61 -7.60 -27.56
C ILE A 605 23.13 -7.62 -27.63
N ALA A 606 23.80 -7.67 -26.48
CA ALA A 606 25.26 -7.72 -26.43
C ALA A 606 25.82 -9.03 -26.98
N ASP A 607 25.18 -10.17 -26.73
CA ASP A 607 25.58 -11.47 -27.28
C ASP A 607 25.44 -11.50 -28.81
N VAL A 608 24.37 -10.93 -29.37
CA VAL A 608 24.19 -10.82 -30.83
C VAL A 608 25.32 -10.00 -31.44
N LEU A 609 25.63 -8.85 -30.85
CA LEU A 609 26.72 -7.98 -31.29
C LEU A 609 28.08 -8.71 -31.19
N GLY A 610 28.36 -9.34 -30.04
CA GLY A 610 29.61 -10.07 -29.79
C GLY A 610 29.80 -11.30 -30.67
N ASN A 611 28.74 -12.07 -30.93
CA ASN A 611 28.80 -13.23 -31.82
C ASN A 611 29.11 -12.80 -33.26
N ARG A 612 28.46 -11.75 -33.76
CA ARG A 612 28.73 -11.24 -35.11
C ARG A 612 30.11 -10.64 -35.24
N ILE A 613 30.59 -9.88 -34.24
CA ILE A 613 31.99 -9.42 -34.18
C ILE A 613 32.96 -10.60 -34.33
N ARG A 614 32.69 -11.72 -33.66
CA ARG A 614 33.52 -12.93 -33.73
C ARG A 614 33.57 -13.51 -35.15
N ASP A 615 32.47 -13.45 -35.87
CA ASP A 615 32.34 -13.97 -37.23
C ASP A 615 33.01 -13.05 -38.26
N GLU A 616 32.78 -11.73 -38.18
CA GLU A 616 33.40 -10.74 -39.08
C GLU A 616 34.92 -10.63 -38.88
N LEU A 617 35.44 -10.90 -37.67
CA LEU A 617 36.89 -10.90 -37.42
C LEU A 617 37.62 -12.16 -37.93
N ARG A 618 36.91 -13.22 -38.35
CA ARG A 618 37.57 -14.48 -38.77
C ARG A 618 38.55 -14.30 -39.94
N PRO A 619 38.22 -13.57 -41.02
CA PRO A 619 39.15 -13.33 -42.12
C PRO A 619 40.38 -12.56 -41.64
N TYR A 620 40.18 -11.51 -40.84
CA TYR A 620 41.25 -10.68 -40.29
C TYR A 620 42.26 -11.47 -39.43
N ARG A 621 41.78 -12.44 -38.64
CA ARG A 621 42.64 -13.31 -37.82
C ARG A 621 43.56 -14.25 -38.62
N ASN A 622 43.25 -14.49 -39.89
CA ASN A 622 43.97 -15.45 -40.72
C ASN A 622 44.95 -14.79 -41.72
N ILE A 623 45.07 -13.46 -41.70
CA ILE A 623 46.01 -12.75 -42.58
C ILE A 623 47.46 -12.98 -42.10
N ASN A 624 48.41 -13.14 -43.04
CA ASN A 624 49.80 -13.52 -42.77
C ASN A 624 50.91 -12.61 -43.38
N PRO A 625 50.78 -11.26 -43.44
CA PRO A 625 51.90 -10.38 -43.78
C PRO A 625 52.48 -9.63 -42.56
N TRP A 626 52.01 -9.85 -41.33
CA TRP A 626 52.42 -9.11 -40.12
C TRP A 626 53.95 -9.00 -39.93
N SER A 627 54.69 -10.00 -40.39
CA SER A 627 56.14 -10.12 -40.34
C SER A 627 56.88 -9.55 -41.56
N THR A 628 56.21 -9.44 -42.71
CA THR A 628 56.81 -9.15 -44.03
C THR A 628 56.36 -7.80 -44.61
N LEU A 629 55.50 -7.07 -43.89
CA LEU A 629 55.16 -5.69 -44.21
C LEU A 629 56.44 -4.83 -44.20
N ASN A 630 56.81 -4.34 -45.38
CA ASN A 630 57.88 -3.35 -45.53
C ASN A 630 57.28 -1.96 -45.39
N SER A 631 57.98 -1.09 -44.66
CA SER A 631 57.80 0.36 -44.75
C SER A 631 58.22 0.79 -46.16
N GLY A 632 57.29 0.69 -47.12
CA GLY A 632 57.54 1.06 -48.52
C GLY A 632 58.09 2.48 -48.61
N SER A 633 59.23 2.57 -49.29
CA SER A 633 60.03 3.77 -49.57
C SER A 633 59.28 4.86 -50.35
N SER A 634 59.39 6.10 -49.84
CA SER A 634 59.58 7.38 -50.55
C SER A 634 58.49 7.94 -51.50
N THR A 635 57.79 8.97 -51.00
CA THR A 635 57.90 10.35 -51.56
C THR A 635 57.65 11.36 -50.42
N PRO A 636 58.47 12.42 -50.24
CA PRO A 636 58.39 13.33 -49.10
C PRO A 636 57.25 14.36 -49.20
N ALA A 637 56.10 14.00 -49.78
CA ALA A 637 55.01 14.94 -50.07
C ALA A 637 53.64 14.58 -49.48
N GLN A 638 53.41 13.39 -48.91
CA GLN A 638 52.13 13.08 -48.26
C GLN A 638 52.32 12.23 -47.00
N ILE A 639 52.27 12.90 -45.85
CA ILE A 639 52.19 12.32 -44.51
C ILE A 639 50.74 11.83 -44.30
N HIS A 640 50.32 10.81 -45.04
CA HIS A 640 49.06 10.13 -44.77
C HIS A 640 49.33 8.90 -43.91
N ALA A 641 48.63 8.82 -42.77
CA ALA A 641 48.60 7.62 -41.95
C ALA A 641 48.20 6.40 -42.81
N PRO A 642 48.75 5.21 -42.55
CA PRO A 642 48.36 4.02 -43.28
C PRO A 642 46.83 3.82 -43.18
N ALA A 643 46.21 3.32 -44.25
CA ALA A 643 44.79 2.99 -44.23
C ALA A 643 44.57 1.72 -43.38
N PRO A 644 43.36 1.53 -42.80
CA PRO A 644 43.01 0.28 -42.15
C PRO A 644 43.13 -0.92 -43.09
N THR A 645 43.42 -2.09 -42.55
CA THR A 645 43.45 -3.36 -43.29
C THR A 645 42.07 -3.66 -43.89
N ALA A 646 41.98 -3.97 -45.19
CA ALA A 646 40.72 -4.10 -45.93
C ALA A 646 39.78 -5.20 -45.38
N GLU A 647 40.34 -6.27 -44.83
CA GLU A 647 39.63 -7.37 -44.21
C GLU A 647 38.91 -6.96 -42.90
N LEU A 648 39.17 -5.75 -42.40
CA LEU A 648 38.46 -5.13 -41.28
C LEU A 648 37.21 -4.34 -41.73
N ASP A 649 37.10 -4.00 -43.02
CA ASP A 649 35.99 -3.20 -43.55
C ASP A 649 34.61 -3.78 -43.20
N PRO A 650 34.34 -5.10 -43.33
CA PRO A 650 33.04 -5.67 -42.95
C PRO A 650 32.69 -5.46 -41.46
N LEU A 651 33.70 -5.52 -40.59
CA LEU A 651 33.51 -5.26 -39.16
C LEU A 651 33.21 -3.79 -38.89
N LEU A 652 33.97 -2.87 -39.52
CA LEU A 652 33.77 -1.43 -39.33
C LEU A 652 32.40 -0.98 -39.85
N GLU A 653 31.98 -1.49 -41.00
CA GLU A 653 30.65 -1.24 -41.55
C GLU A 653 29.55 -1.78 -40.61
N TYR A 654 29.70 -3.01 -40.13
CA TYR A 654 28.77 -3.61 -39.17
C TYR A 654 28.65 -2.79 -37.88
N LEU A 655 29.79 -2.43 -37.26
CA LEU A 655 29.82 -1.61 -36.06
C LEU A 655 29.17 -0.24 -36.30
N ALA A 656 29.45 0.40 -37.43
CA ALA A 656 28.86 1.69 -37.77
C ALA A 656 27.33 1.61 -37.90
N ILE A 657 26.82 0.61 -38.64
CA ILE A 657 25.38 0.44 -38.87
C ILE A 657 24.66 0.06 -37.57
N SER A 658 25.15 -0.94 -36.84
CA SER A 658 24.51 -1.43 -35.62
C SER A 658 24.57 -0.41 -34.49
N LEU A 659 25.72 0.23 -34.26
CA LEU A 659 25.83 1.23 -33.19
C LEU A 659 25.11 2.53 -33.52
N SER A 660 25.02 2.92 -34.81
CA SER A 660 24.17 4.05 -35.21
C SER A 660 22.70 3.79 -34.93
N PHE A 661 22.22 2.57 -35.12
CA PHE A 661 20.86 2.19 -34.76
C PHE A 661 20.68 2.18 -33.23
N LEU A 662 21.56 1.47 -32.51
CA LEU A 662 21.48 1.33 -31.06
C LEU A 662 21.61 2.67 -30.33
N SER A 663 22.43 3.61 -30.82
CA SER A 663 22.56 4.93 -30.21
C SER A 663 21.31 5.80 -30.35
N ARG A 664 20.45 5.50 -31.34
CA ARG A 664 19.15 6.16 -31.50
C ARG A 664 18.06 5.50 -30.66
N ALA A 665 18.15 4.18 -30.46
CA ALA A 665 17.13 3.39 -29.77
C ALA A 665 17.36 3.31 -28.24
N LEU A 666 18.60 3.38 -27.78
CA LEU A 666 18.97 3.15 -26.37
C LEU A 666 19.48 4.42 -25.70
N ALA A 667 19.20 4.55 -24.40
CA ALA A 667 19.86 5.55 -23.57
C ALA A 667 21.39 5.28 -23.48
N ARG A 668 22.15 6.32 -23.12
CA ARG A 668 23.62 6.26 -23.03
C ARG A 668 24.13 5.17 -22.07
N GLY A 669 23.44 4.95 -20.95
CA GLY A 669 23.82 3.96 -19.94
C GLY A 669 23.83 2.52 -20.51
N PRO A 670 22.67 1.99 -20.96
CA PRO A 670 22.58 0.69 -21.62
C PRO A 670 23.53 0.54 -22.82
N LEU A 671 23.59 1.55 -23.69
CA LEU A 671 24.47 1.52 -24.87
C LEU A 671 25.94 1.27 -24.47
N ARG A 672 26.44 2.00 -23.46
CA ARG A 672 27.81 1.83 -22.98
C ARG A 672 28.07 0.45 -22.37
N ARG A 673 27.08 -0.14 -21.69
CA ARG A 673 27.22 -1.50 -21.14
C ARG A 673 27.33 -2.54 -22.25
N ILE A 674 26.45 -2.46 -23.25
CA ILE A 674 26.50 -3.33 -24.45
C ILE A 674 27.83 -3.18 -25.18
N VAL A 675 28.27 -1.93 -25.42
CA VAL A 675 29.54 -1.67 -26.13
C VAL A 675 30.74 -2.17 -25.33
N ARG A 676 30.76 -2.04 -24.00
CA ARG A 676 31.86 -2.61 -23.18
C ARG A 676 31.94 -4.13 -23.30
N GLN A 677 30.81 -4.83 -23.35
CA GLN A 677 30.79 -6.28 -23.58
C GLN A 677 31.31 -6.60 -25.00
N ALA A 678 30.93 -5.83 -26.01
CA ALA A 678 31.51 -5.94 -27.35
C ALA A 678 33.03 -5.69 -27.37
N CYS A 679 33.52 -4.69 -26.64
CA CYS A 679 34.96 -4.44 -26.47
C CYS A 679 35.67 -5.63 -25.83
N SER A 680 35.06 -6.27 -24.82
CA SER A 680 35.63 -7.47 -24.20
C SER A 680 35.81 -8.61 -25.22
N VAL A 681 34.81 -8.82 -26.08
CA VAL A 681 34.89 -9.80 -27.18
C VAL A 681 35.97 -9.41 -28.19
N LEU A 682 36.00 -8.15 -28.64
CA LEU A 682 37.02 -7.63 -29.56
C LEU A 682 38.43 -7.83 -29.00
N GLN A 683 38.64 -7.43 -27.74
CA GLN A 683 39.91 -7.57 -27.04
C GLN A 683 40.37 -9.03 -27.00
N ALA A 684 39.48 -9.97 -26.64
CA ALA A 684 39.82 -11.39 -26.63
C ALA A 684 40.17 -11.92 -28.04
N GLN A 685 39.36 -11.59 -29.05
CA GLN A 685 39.59 -12.06 -30.42
C GLN A 685 40.89 -11.53 -31.03
N LEU A 686 41.23 -10.26 -30.77
CA LEU A 686 42.45 -9.65 -31.28
C LEU A 686 43.69 -10.05 -30.49
N TRP A 687 43.57 -10.17 -29.16
CA TRP A 687 44.67 -10.61 -28.31
C TRP A 687 45.11 -12.04 -28.64
N ASP A 688 44.19 -13.00 -28.56
CA ASP A 688 44.48 -14.42 -28.77
C ASP A 688 44.62 -14.76 -30.25
N GLY A 689 43.85 -14.09 -31.10
CA GLY A 689 43.76 -14.40 -32.53
C GLY A 689 44.81 -13.72 -33.40
N VAL A 690 45.38 -12.59 -32.95
CA VAL A 690 46.30 -11.77 -33.75
C VAL A 690 47.58 -11.49 -32.96
N LEU A 691 47.48 -10.74 -31.86
CA LEU A 691 48.64 -10.20 -31.13
C LEU A 691 49.58 -11.29 -30.63
N VAL A 692 49.05 -12.37 -30.04
CA VAL A 692 49.85 -13.48 -29.51
C VAL A 692 50.00 -14.62 -30.52
N ARG A 693 49.33 -14.57 -31.68
CA ARG A 693 49.36 -15.67 -32.66
C ARG A 693 50.43 -15.48 -33.74
N HIS A 694 50.66 -14.24 -34.16
CA HIS A 694 51.55 -13.88 -35.25
C HIS A 694 52.84 -13.22 -34.76
N SER A 695 53.85 -13.14 -35.62
CA SER A 695 55.06 -12.36 -35.38
C SER A 695 55.02 -11.06 -36.19
N PHE A 696 55.57 -9.98 -35.64
CA PHE A 696 55.40 -8.61 -36.17
C PHE A 696 56.73 -7.93 -36.48
N SER A 697 56.80 -7.25 -37.63
CA SER A 697 57.81 -6.24 -37.94
C SER A 697 57.40 -4.87 -37.39
N THR A 698 58.31 -3.89 -37.34
CA THR A 698 58.01 -2.50 -36.94
C THR A 698 56.81 -1.93 -37.71
N ALA A 699 56.75 -2.16 -39.03
CA ALA A 699 55.63 -1.76 -39.87
C ALA A 699 54.34 -2.54 -39.56
N GLY A 700 54.43 -3.85 -39.29
CA GLY A 700 53.26 -4.66 -38.92
C GLY A 700 52.63 -4.25 -37.60
N ALA A 701 53.42 -3.88 -36.61
CA ALA A 701 52.91 -3.32 -35.35
C ALA A 701 52.21 -1.97 -35.55
N LEU A 702 52.77 -1.09 -36.40
CA LEU A 702 52.15 0.19 -36.76
C LEU A 702 50.81 0.01 -37.49
N GLN A 703 50.71 -1.01 -38.36
CA GLN A 703 49.45 -1.35 -39.03
C GLN A 703 48.41 -1.83 -38.02
N LEU A 704 48.79 -2.71 -37.08
CA LEU A 704 47.87 -3.18 -36.03
C LEU A 704 47.39 -2.03 -35.12
N ASP A 705 48.26 -1.06 -34.82
CA ASP A 705 47.88 0.17 -34.08
C ASP A 705 46.90 1.04 -34.86
N THR A 706 47.07 1.09 -36.18
CA THR A 706 46.15 1.79 -37.07
C THR A 706 44.79 1.13 -37.14
N ASP A 707 44.75 -0.20 -37.26
CA ASP A 707 43.52 -0.99 -37.25
C ASP A 707 42.78 -0.84 -35.90
N LEU A 708 43.50 -0.91 -34.78
CA LEU A 708 42.90 -0.74 -33.45
C LEU A 708 42.37 0.69 -33.22
N ARG A 709 43.04 1.70 -33.77
CA ARG A 709 42.55 3.09 -33.77
C ARG A 709 41.25 3.21 -34.57
N ALA A 710 41.16 2.57 -35.74
CA ALA A 710 39.94 2.58 -36.55
C ALA A 710 38.76 1.91 -35.81
N ILE A 711 38.98 0.75 -35.17
CA ILE A 711 37.96 0.09 -34.32
C ILE A 711 37.55 1.00 -33.16
N SER A 712 38.52 1.61 -32.47
CA SER A 712 38.25 2.49 -31.33
C SER A 712 37.38 3.68 -31.74
N GLN A 713 37.70 4.31 -32.87
CA GLN A 713 36.92 5.42 -33.41
C GLN A 713 35.49 5.00 -33.79
N ALA A 714 35.32 3.81 -34.40
CA ALA A 714 33.99 3.30 -34.75
C ALA A 714 33.10 3.09 -33.51
N LEU A 715 33.68 2.62 -32.40
CA LEU A 715 32.98 2.42 -31.13
C LEU A 715 32.67 3.74 -30.42
N ASP A 716 33.68 4.61 -30.25
CA ASP A 716 33.56 5.87 -29.51
C ASP A 716 32.62 6.86 -30.19
N ARG A 717 32.51 6.82 -31.53
CA ARG A 717 31.58 7.65 -32.31
C ARG A 717 30.15 7.58 -31.78
N PHE A 718 29.72 6.42 -31.28
CA PHE A 718 28.36 6.20 -30.82
C PHE A 718 28.25 5.99 -29.30
N ALA A 719 29.24 5.34 -28.67
CA ALA A 719 29.22 5.05 -27.23
C ALA A 719 29.67 6.24 -26.35
N GLY A 720 30.35 7.22 -26.96
CA GLY A 720 31.00 8.34 -26.30
C GLY A 720 32.50 8.11 -26.12
N GLN A 721 33.24 9.22 -26.04
CA GLN A 721 34.69 9.23 -25.97
C GLN A 721 35.23 8.44 -24.76
N GLY A 722 36.27 7.65 -24.98
CA GLY A 722 36.99 6.90 -23.93
C GLY A 722 36.36 5.55 -23.55
N VAL A 723 35.24 5.17 -24.17
CA VAL A 723 34.62 3.85 -23.93
C VAL A 723 35.47 2.74 -24.55
N ALA A 724 35.97 2.95 -25.77
CA ALA A 724 36.89 2.04 -26.43
C ALA A 724 38.26 1.99 -25.73
N ASP A 725 38.77 3.14 -25.27
CA ASP A 725 40.02 3.20 -24.50
C ASP A 725 39.96 2.35 -23.24
N ALA A 726 38.89 2.49 -22.45
CA ALA A 726 38.70 1.69 -21.26
C ALA A 726 38.44 0.21 -21.58
N GLY A 727 37.61 -0.09 -22.58
CA GLY A 727 37.21 -1.45 -22.93
C GLY A 727 38.29 -2.28 -23.61
N LEU A 728 39.23 -1.65 -24.31
CA LEU A 728 40.34 -2.29 -25.03
C LEU A 728 41.70 -2.05 -24.38
N ARG A 729 41.73 -1.63 -23.09
CA ARG A 729 42.95 -1.19 -22.40
C ARG A 729 44.06 -2.22 -22.42
N ARG A 730 43.76 -3.50 -22.14
CA ARG A 730 44.75 -4.60 -22.17
C ARG A 730 45.34 -4.78 -23.55
N LEU A 731 44.52 -4.72 -24.60
CA LEU A 731 45.01 -4.80 -25.97
C LEU A 731 45.88 -3.59 -26.34
N LYS A 732 45.48 -2.38 -25.94
CA LYS A 732 46.25 -1.15 -26.19
C LYS A 732 47.58 -1.15 -25.47
N ASP A 733 47.61 -1.55 -24.21
CA ASP A 733 48.86 -1.66 -23.45
C ASP A 733 49.78 -2.71 -24.13
N GLY A 734 49.23 -3.84 -24.60
CA GLY A 734 50.02 -4.87 -25.28
C GLY A 734 50.56 -4.37 -26.61
N LEU A 735 49.77 -3.59 -27.32
CA LEU A 735 50.20 -2.98 -28.57
C LEU A 735 51.21 -1.85 -28.36
N ARG A 736 51.16 -1.11 -27.25
CA ARG A 736 52.22 -0.16 -26.85
C ARG A 736 53.54 -0.88 -26.62
N LEU A 737 53.51 -2.01 -25.91
CA LEU A 737 54.69 -2.85 -25.68
C LEU A 737 55.23 -3.43 -26.99
N LEU A 738 54.34 -3.89 -27.88
CA LEU A 738 54.72 -4.30 -29.22
C LEU A 738 55.36 -3.12 -29.96
N SER A 739 54.76 -1.92 -29.95
CA SER A 739 55.15 -0.78 -30.80
C SER A 739 56.38 0.01 -30.32
N LEU A 740 57.15 -0.50 -29.34
CA LEU A 740 58.36 0.16 -28.86
C LEU A 740 59.40 0.37 -29.97
N PRO A 741 60.09 1.53 -30.01
CA PRO A 741 61.10 1.82 -31.03
C PRO A 741 62.34 0.95 -30.84
N VAL A 742 62.93 0.46 -31.94
CA VAL A 742 64.11 -0.41 -31.91
C VAL A 742 65.32 0.26 -31.24
N ARG A 743 65.45 1.59 -31.34
CA ARG A 743 66.41 2.39 -30.55
C ARG A 743 65.64 3.33 -29.63
N GLY A 744 65.93 3.29 -28.33
CA GLY A 744 65.42 4.29 -27.39
C GLY A 744 65.95 5.67 -27.74
N ARG A 745 65.22 6.73 -27.37
CA ARG A 745 65.75 8.10 -27.44
C ARG A 745 66.77 8.29 -26.32
N GLY A 746 67.99 7.81 -26.55
CA GLY A 746 69.11 7.91 -25.61
C GLY A 746 69.77 9.29 -25.68
N LYS A 747 70.07 9.84 -24.48
CA LYS A 747 70.94 11.00 -24.25
C LYS A 747 72.23 10.93 -25.08
N ASP A 748 72.39 11.81 -26.06
CA ASP A 748 73.71 12.15 -26.59
C ASP A 748 74.42 13.04 -25.58
N ARG A 749 75.44 12.49 -24.91
CA ARG A 749 76.59 13.24 -24.42
C ARG A 749 77.80 12.30 -24.28
N GLN A 750 78.74 12.47 -25.21
CA GLN A 750 80.05 13.12 -24.97
C GLN A 750 81.25 12.36 -25.54
N GLY A 751 82.00 13.04 -26.41
CA GLY A 751 83.45 12.84 -26.56
C GLY A 751 83.98 12.90 -27.99
N GLY A 752 84.60 14.02 -28.38
CA GLY A 752 85.51 14.09 -29.53
C GLY A 752 85.56 15.45 -30.20
N ALA A 753 86.61 16.23 -29.89
CA ALA A 753 86.91 17.54 -30.44
C ALA A 753 87.14 17.53 -31.95
N ASP A 754 86.74 18.59 -32.66
CA ASP A 754 87.68 19.43 -33.43
C ASP A 754 87.04 20.77 -33.81
N GLU A 755 87.89 21.76 -34.01
CA GLU A 755 87.64 23.17 -34.30
C GLU A 755 86.90 23.44 -35.64
N GLY A 756 86.20 24.58 -35.73
CA GLY A 756 85.89 25.18 -37.04
C GLY A 756 84.63 26.04 -37.11
N ASP A 757 84.82 27.35 -37.00
CA ASP A 757 84.12 28.46 -37.67
C ASP A 757 82.59 28.61 -37.67
N VAL A 758 82.16 29.65 -36.94
CA VAL A 758 81.33 30.81 -37.38
C VAL A 758 80.47 30.63 -38.63
N VAL A 759 79.15 30.83 -38.52
CA VAL A 759 78.39 31.91 -39.22
C VAL A 759 77.03 32.10 -38.53
N GLU A 760 76.78 33.35 -38.14
CA GLU A 760 75.51 33.95 -37.74
C GLU A 760 74.43 33.84 -38.83
N VAL A 761 73.17 33.64 -38.46
CA VAL A 761 72.05 34.38 -39.09
C VAL A 761 70.96 34.63 -38.05
N GLU A 762 70.78 35.92 -37.75
CA GLU A 762 69.64 36.53 -37.08
C GLU A 762 68.34 36.25 -37.84
N ASN A 763 67.19 36.09 -37.15
CA ASN A 763 66.00 36.88 -37.51
C ASN A 763 64.91 36.91 -36.41
N TRP A 764 64.88 38.04 -35.71
CA TRP A 764 63.73 38.92 -35.39
C TRP A 764 62.29 38.39 -35.42
N GLY A 765 61.52 38.78 -34.39
CA GLY A 765 60.09 39.09 -34.56
C GLY A 765 59.21 38.98 -33.31
N GLU A 766 59.22 40.01 -32.48
CA GLU A 766 58.31 40.27 -31.34
C GLU A 766 56.82 40.33 -31.73
N GLY A 767 55.93 40.15 -30.74
CA GLY A 767 54.52 40.56 -30.87
C GLY A 767 53.66 40.16 -29.67
N SER A 768 53.67 41.01 -28.65
CA SER A 768 52.94 40.95 -27.37
C SER A 768 51.41 41.08 -27.48
N GLY A 769 50.72 40.60 -26.45
CA GLY A 769 49.31 40.88 -26.17
C GLY A 769 48.92 40.38 -24.78
N GLU A 770 49.05 41.24 -23.78
CA GLU A 770 48.59 41.04 -22.39
C GLU A 770 47.07 41.17 -22.27
N GLY A 771 46.51 40.42 -21.32
CA GLY A 771 45.14 40.50 -20.83
C GLY A 771 45.01 39.65 -19.57
N ASP A 772 45.06 40.32 -18.43
CA ASP A 772 45.12 39.78 -17.07
C ASP A 772 43.76 39.33 -16.48
N GLU A 773 43.87 38.50 -15.44
CA GLU A 773 42.93 38.22 -14.33
C GLU A 773 41.70 37.30 -14.57
N GLU A 774 41.71 36.08 -14.04
CA GLU A 774 41.29 35.80 -12.65
C GLU A 774 41.64 34.36 -12.22
N VAL A 775 42.13 34.26 -11.00
CA VAL A 775 42.67 33.08 -10.33
C VAL A 775 41.56 32.28 -9.65
N ASN A 776 41.48 30.97 -9.92
CA ASN A 776 41.00 30.04 -8.90
C ASN A 776 41.84 28.75 -8.90
N GLY A 777 42.46 28.50 -7.75
CA GLY A 777 43.52 27.52 -7.58
C GLY A 777 43.02 26.08 -7.62
N GLN A 778 43.61 25.30 -8.51
CA GLN A 778 43.71 23.86 -8.36
C GLN A 778 45.15 23.49 -8.71
N VAL A 779 45.87 23.01 -7.68
CA VAL A 779 47.28 22.62 -7.73
C VAL A 779 47.48 21.61 -8.86
N ARG A 780 48.04 22.09 -9.97
CA ARG A 780 48.67 21.27 -11.01
C ARG A 780 50.11 21.05 -10.57
N GLU A 781 50.45 19.81 -10.19
CA GLU A 781 51.82 19.34 -10.28
C GLU A 781 52.18 19.25 -11.76
N ASP A 782 52.75 20.33 -12.28
CA ASP A 782 53.49 20.32 -13.54
C ASP A 782 54.85 19.66 -13.26
N GLY A 783 54.84 18.33 -13.37
CA GLY A 783 56.02 17.48 -13.33
C GLY A 783 56.26 16.86 -14.70
N SER A 784 56.32 17.69 -15.76
CA SER A 784 56.74 17.26 -17.10
C SER A 784 58.25 16.97 -17.13
N SER A 785 58.64 15.86 -16.49
CA SER A 785 59.87 15.16 -16.85
C SER A 785 59.59 14.43 -18.17
N GLU A 786 60.16 14.91 -19.26
CA GLU A 786 60.31 14.12 -20.49
C GLU A 786 61.04 12.81 -20.15
N LYS A 787 60.27 11.76 -19.81
CA LYS A 787 60.81 10.41 -19.66
C LYS A 787 61.36 9.99 -21.02
N ALA A 788 62.66 9.78 -21.08
CA ALA A 788 63.35 9.22 -22.23
C ALA A 788 62.60 7.96 -22.70
N GLY A 789 62.14 7.94 -23.94
CA GLY A 789 61.40 6.79 -24.49
C GLY A 789 62.30 5.55 -24.46
N LEU A 790 61.96 4.59 -23.60
CA LEU A 790 62.66 3.31 -23.48
C LEU A 790 62.65 2.56 -24.83
N GLY A 791 63.79 2.00 -25.21
CA GLY A 791 63.92 1.23 -26.45
C GLY A 791 63.44 -0.21 -26.29
N LEU A 792 63.06 -0.85 -27.40
CA LEU A 792 62.60 -2.23 -27.45
C LEU A 792 63.56 -3.22 -26.75
N TRP A 793 64.86 -3.11 -27.00
CA TRP A 793 65.91 -3.96 -26.40
C TRP A 793 66.13 -3.71 -24.91
N GLU A 794 65.93 -2.48 -24.46
CA GLU A 794 66.05 -2.13 -23.05
C GLU A 794 64.89 -2.69 -22.24
N VAL A 795 63.68 -2.61 -22.79
CA VAL A 795 62.47 -3.16 -22.19
C VAL A 795 62.50 -4.69 -22.18
N GLU A 796 62.92 -5.33 -23.28
CA GLU A 796 63.10 -6.79 -23.35
C GLU A 796 64.03 -7.29 -22.23
N LYS A 797 65.25 -6.75 -22.15
CA LYS A 797 66.25 -7.21 -21.18
C LYS A 797 65.75 -7.14 -19.74
N ARG A 798 65.02 -6.08 -19.39
CA ARG A 798 64.49 -5.89 -18.04
C ARG A 798 63.25 -6.76 -17.77
N VAL A 799 62.38 -6.97 -18.76
CA VAL A 799 61.18 -7.83 -18.63
C VAL A 799 61.54 -9.32 -18.53
N PHE A 800 62.62 -9.76 -19.18
CA PHE A 800 63.11 -11.15 -19.12
C PHE A 800 64.11 -11.42 -17.97
N ALA A 801 64.59 -10.40 -17.26
CA ALA A 801 65.53 -10.57 -16.14
C ALA A 801 64.89 -11.28 -14.93
N ASP A 802 63.85 -10.69 -14.35
CA ASP A 802 63.06 -11.28 -13.26
C ASP A 802 61.67 -10.59 -13.17
N ASN A 803 60.78 -11.10 -12.32
CA ASN A 803 59.43 -10.53 -12.18
C ASN A 803 59.40 -9.14 -11.52
N ALA A 804 60.40 -8.78 -10.70
CA ALA A 804 60.45 -7.48 -10.05
C ALA A 804 60.84 -6.39 -11.06
N GLN A 805 61.86 -6.65 -11.89
CA GLN A 805 62.28 -5.79 -12.99
C GLN A 805 61.19 -5.65 -14.06
N ALA A 806 60.47 -6.74 -14.37
CA ALA A 806 59.33 -6.69 -15.28
C ALA A 806 58.24 -5.74 -14.79
N ARG A 807 57.84 -5.82 -13.50
CA ARG A 807 56.85 -4.89 -12.91
C ARG A 807 57.29 -3.44 -12.97
N LEU A 808 58.54 -3.16 -12.58
CA LEU A 808 59.09 -1.81 -12.57
C LEU A 808 59.07 -1.17 -13.95
N VAL A 809 59.40 -1.92 -15.00
CA VAL A 809 59.41 -1.40 -16.38
C VAL A 809 58.02 -1.24 -16.96
N LEU A 810 57.09 -2.15 -16.64
CA LEU A 810 55.69 -1.98 -17.02
C LEU A 810 55.09 -0.75 -16.34
N GLU A 811 55.40 -0.50 -15.08
CA GLU A 811 55.01 0.72 -14.35
C GLU A 811 55.68 1.97 -14.93
N GLU A 812 56.96 1.91 -15.33
CA GLU A 812 57.68 3.01 -15.98
C GLU A 812 57.01 3.44 -17.31
N LEU A 813 56.46 2.46 -18.04
CA LEU A 813 55.69 2.61 -19.29
C LEU A 813 54.18 2.88 -19.08
N CYS A 814 53.71 2.96 -17.82
CA CYS A 814 52.30 3.10 -17.44
C CYS A 814 51.38 2.00 -18.02
N LEU A 815 51.85 0.75 -17.99
CA LEU A 815 51.16 -0.44 -18.50
C LEU A 815 50.62 -1.29 -17.33
N ASP A 816 49.47 -0.90 -16.80
CA ASP A 816 48.93 -1.51 -15.56
C ASP A 816 48.01 -2.71 -15.83
N SER A 817 47.62 -2.94 -17.09
CA SER A 817 46.58 -3.91 -17.44
C SER A 817 47.08 -5.26 -17.98
N ILE A 818 48.40 -5.46 -18.00
CA ILE A 818 49.07 -6.65 -18.54
C ILE A 818 49.95 -7.29 -17.46
N SER A 819 49.94 -8.63 -17.37
CA SER A 819 50.85 -9.37 -16.49
C SER A 819 52.27 -9.50 -17.06
N GLU A 820 53.24 -9.85 -16.22
CA GLU A 820 54.63 -10.06 -16.64
C GLU A 820 54.76 -11.20 -17.66
N ALA A 821 53.94 -12.25 -17.52
CA ALA A 821 53.90 -13.36 -18.45
C ALA A 821 53.35 -12.94 -19.83
N GLU A 822 52.31 -12.12 -19.83
CA GLU A 822 51.74 -11.56 -21.05
C GLU A 822 52.69 -10.59 -21.74
N ALA A 823 53.38 -9.74 -20.97
CA ALA A 823 54.39 -8.82 -21.51
C ALA A 823 55.51 -9.58 -22.23
N ARG A 824 56.03 -10.66 -21.62
CA ARG A 824 57.01 -11.56 -22.27
C ARG A 824 56.46 -12.21 -23.53
N SER A 825 55.21 -12.69 -23.47
CA SER A 825 54.53 -13.30 -24.61
C SER A 825 54.41 -12.34 -25.80
N VAL A 826 54.05 -11.08 -25.54
CA VAL A 826 53.91 -10.03 -26.56
C VAL A 826 55.27 -9.61 -27.13
N LEU A 827 56.29 -9.38 -26.28
CA LEU A 827 57.64 -9.04 -26.74
C LEU A 827 58.25 -10.16 -27.58
N GLY A 828 58.01 -11.43 -27.22
CA GLY A 828 58.44 -12.59 -28.00
C GLY A 828 57.82 -12.68 -29.41
N ARG A 829 56.86 -11.81 -29.75
CA ARG A 829 56.29 -11.70 -31.10
C ARG A 829 57.01 -10.68 -31.99
N ARG A 830 57.95 -9.90 -31.46
CA ARG A 830 58.78 -9.00 -32.27
C ARG A 830 59.90 -9.76 -32.99
N ILE A 831 59.95 -9.62 -34.30
CA ILE A 831 60.97 -10.29 -35.12
C ILE A 831 62.35 -9.69 -34.86
N GLU A 832 62.41 -8.39 -34.57
CA GLU A 832 63.64 -7.70 -34.24
C GLU A 832 64.32 -8.26 -32.98
N LEU A 833 63.57 -8.92 -32.07
CA LEU A 833 64.07 -9.57 -30.86
C LEU A 833 64.40 -11.07 -31.05
N GLY A 834 64.00 -11.66 -32.17
CA GLY A 834 64.15 -13.09 -32.48
C GLY A 834 65.38 -13.45 -33.33
N SER A 835 66.34 -12.54 -33.48
CA SER A 835 67.60 -12.75 -34.18
C SER A 835 68.77 -13.00 -33.24
#